data_AF-A0AAE0VMR7-F1
#
_entry.id   AF-A0AAE0VMR7-F1
#
_cell.length_a   1.000
_cell.length_b   1.000
_cell.length_c   1.000
_cell.angle_alpha   90.00
_cell.angle_beta   90.00
_cell.angle_gamma   90.00
#
_symmetry.space_group_name_H-M   'P 1'
#
loop_
_entity.id
_entity.type
_entity.pdbx_description
1 polymer ?
#
loop_
_entity_poly.entity_id
_entity_poly.type
_entity_poly.pdbx_seq_one_letter_code
_entity_poly.pdbx_strand_id
1 'polypeptide(L)'
;MAGLSKQLESNPLSVSKDGYTPIEQIRKNKAIVKTLLALRHRIFYNDILPKLQEYNIHLRFCKEFTSLQLKTVEQYFEENIFPILTPLAFDPGHPFPYISNLSLSLAVKLRDIKTGELKFARVKVPTNLPRIVPASEIFSMSEITSNFSEHTFIWTEDIISTFCFKLFPNLAIEAVHLFRITRDTDLDIGEDEAHDLLETISESLWKQRYGKVVKLDIASGMPDDIKKILITNFNISNDQVYIIDGILGLSALMELYNFIDIPELKNKPFLPKRTYFPSKTNLLSRIDRHDKLLFHPYDSFDVVIDLLEEATNDPDVIAIKQTLYRVGSKSPIVDALADAARQGKQVAAVIELKARFDEENNIVWAKKLEHEGVHVIYGILGLKVHSKMLLIVKKDGTQIKRYVHLGTGNYNLASSKMYTDYSFFTSDKAITQDVSEIFNYLTGYSRQTSFRSLLVSPLNMREGLLSKINREVELGSKGKIIFKMNSLVDEKIIQALYRASQEGVKIDLIIRGVCTLIPQIEKMSENIRVVSVIGRFLEHSRIFYFFNDGKEELYLGSADLMERNLDRRVEVLFPILNHVLREEIKSHLNIILKDVTNTWELSSNGKYREQGKLECVINQQDQLLDPTFLSVICHPHPLFQGTMHNKVVVTLMNVLVELGGAVLRFNFRGVTESEGVYSDGIGELNDLKFAVAHIQTKYNYMPNLSLVLAGFSFGAHIALKFGATFPSATLLLGLGLPLRLFTPNYLHSIKQPTLIMFGDNDEFNPMGRINQLIQQKCHNHTFQIISNSDHFFTGSQHIIKACVKEWLKDDPAFFENLAMGQNPSCLYIGCSDSRVTAEELLGASPGEIFVHRNIANQVISNDNNLNAVVQYAVEYLRVQHIIVCGHYECGGVSAALNPSDMGQLNSWLQPLRDVYRIHRVELDVISDPSRLFDRLVELNVLEQCLNIIKIDHVQRSWYRANIPQIHGWVFDVRTGRLIDLGLDMKKEFESIRRIYDLHLL
;
A
#
# COMPACT_ATOMS: atom_id res chain seq x y z
N MET A 1 -17.91 0.50 -25.70
CA MET A 1 -18.92 -0.07 -26.60
C MET A 1 -20.03 0.94 -26.89
N ALA A 2 -20.87 1.33 -25.91
CA ALA A 2 -21.93 2.33 -26.14
C ALA A 2 -21.45 3.62 -26.83
N GLY A 3 -20.37 4.24 -26.33
CA GLY A 3 -19.79 5.43 -26.98
C GLY A 3 -19.27 5.20 -28.40
N LEU A 4 -18.70 4.02 -28.70
CA LEU A 4 -18.29 3.67 -30.06
C LEU A 4 -19.49 3.41 -30.97
N SER A 5 -20.57 2.86 -30.44
CA SER A 5 -21.83 2.69 -31.17
C SER A 5 -22.45 4.04 -31.52
N LYS A 6 -22.44 5.01 -30.59
CA LYS A 6 -22.86 6.39 -30.87
C LYS A 6 -21.99 7.04 -31.95
N GLN A 7 -20.66 6.89 -31.86
CA GLN A 7 -19.74 7.37 -32.90
C GLN A 7 -19.98 6.72 -34.26
N LEU A 8 -20.29 5.42 -34.29
CA LEU A 8 -20.65 4.72 -35.52
C LEU A 8 -21.95 5.25 -36.14
N GLU A 9 -22.94 5.60 -35.31
CA GLU A 9 -24.20 6.21 -35.76
C GLU A 9 -23.99 7.65 -36.27
N SER A 10 -23.14 8.46 -35.60
CA SER A 10 -22.96 9.87 -35.92
C SER A 10 -21.89 10.16 -36.99
N ASN A 11 -20.77 9.42 -36.97
CA ASN A 11 -19.62 9.63 -37.85
C ASN A 11 -18.85 8.31 -38.10
N PRO A 12 -19.39 7.40 -38.95
CA PRO A 12 -18.86 6.05 -39.10
C PRO A 12 -17.45 5.96 -39.70
N LEU A 13 -17.00 7.00 -40.40
CA LEU A 13 -15.70 7.06 -41.07
C LEU A 13 -14.65 7.80 -40.25
N SER A 14 -14.98 8.33 -39.07
CA SER A 14 -14.01 9.02 -38.23
C SER A 14 -12.93 8.05 -37.75
N VAL A 15 -11.67 8.33 -38.07
CA VAL A 15 -10.55 7.51 -37.63
C VAL A 15 -10.02 8.05 -36.30
N SER A 16 -9.90 7.18 -35.30
CA SER A 16 -9.26 7.52 -34.03
C SER A 16 -7.73 7.55 -34.15
N LYS A 17 -7.06 8.05 -33.11
CA LYS A 17 -5.59 8.25 -33.10
C LYS A 17 -4.77 6.98 -33.31
N ASP A 18 -5.36 5.82 -33.08
CA ASP A 18 -4.80 4.48 -33.32
C ASP A 18 -5.02 3.97 -34.76
N GLY A 19 -5.62 4.78 -35.64
CA GLY A 19 -5.83 4.46 -37.06
C GLY A 19 -7.06 3.62 -37.35
N TYR A 20 -7.95 3.38 -36.37
CA TYR A 20 -9.16 2.57 -36.56
C TYR A 20 -10.43 3.42 -36.70
N THR A 21 -11.35 2.95 -37.53
CA THR A 21 -12.75 3.40 -37.53
C THR A 21 -13.52 2.84 -36.33
N PRO A 22 -14.68 3.40 -35.94
CA PRO A 22 -15.44 2.91 -34.79
C PRO A 22 -15.86 1.43 -34.96
N ILE A 23 -16.17 1.01 -36.19
CA ILE A 23 -16.55 -0.39 -36.48
C ILE A 23 -15.35 -1.35 -36.30
N GLU A 24 -14.15 -0.95 -36.70
CA GLU A 24 -12.93 -1.75 -36.50
C GLU A 24 -12.60 -1.87 -35.02
N GLN A 25 -12.69 -0.77 -34.25
CA GLN A 25 -12.50 -0.80 -32.80
C GLN A 25 -13.54 -1.68 -32.11
N ILE A 26 -14.82 -1.59 -32.50
CA ILE A 26 -15.89 -2.47 -32.01
C ILE A 26 -15.54 -3.93 -32.27
N ARG A 27 -15.14 -4.30 -33.49
CA ARG A 27 -14.77 -5.69 -33.84
C ARG A 27 -13.59 -6.20 -33.01
N LYS A 28 -12.52 -5.40 -32.89
CA LYS A 28 -11.33 -5.74 -32.09
C LYS A 28 -11.66 -5.92 -30.61
N ASN A 29 -12.38 -4.97 -30.03
CA ASN A 29 -12.80 -5.01 -28.63
C ASN A 29 -13.68 -6.22 -28.35
N LYS A 30 -14.61 -6.55 -29.26
CA LYS A 30 -15.47 -7.74 -29.13
C LYS A 30 -14.67 -9.04 -29.10
N ALA A 31 -13.67 -9.19 -29.99
CA ALA A 31 -12.82 -10.36 -30.01
C ALA A 31 -12.07 -10.54 -28.67
N ILE A 32 -11.46 -9.47 -28.16
CA ILE A 32 -10.77 -9.47 -26.86
C ILE A 32 -11.73 -9.83 -25.73
N VAL A 33 -12.90 -9.19 -25.67
CA VAL A 33 -13.90 -9.46 -24.62
C VAL A 33 -14.36 -10.93 -24.64
N LYS A 34 -14.56 -11.54 -25.81
CA LYS A 34 -14.92 -12.96 -25.92
C LYS A 34 -13.82 -13.86 -25.33
N THR A 35 -12.56 -13.60 -25.68
CA THR A 35 -11.41 -14.34 -25.11
C THR A 35 -11.32 -14.18 -23.59
N LEU A 36 -11.48 -12.96 -23.07
CA LEU A 36 -11.45 -12.70 -21.63
C LEU A 36 -12.61 -13.35 -20.88
N LEU A 37 -13.81 -13.36 -21.46
CA LEU A 37 -14.96 -14.04 -20.88
C LEU A 37 -14.74 -15.55 -20.81
N ALA A 38 -14.23 -16.18 -21.88
CA ALA A 38 -13.90 -17.60 -21.87
C ALA A 38 -12.83 -17.94 -20.81
N LEU A 39 -11.75 -17.14 -20.75
CA LEU A 39 -10.70 -17.29 -19.75
C LEU A 39 -11.23 -17.16 -18.32
N ARG A 40 -12.09 -16.17 -18.06
CA ARG A 40 -12.71 -15.95 -16.73
C ARG A 40 -13.49 -17.19 -16.26
N HIS A 41 -14.30 -17.79 -17.12
CA HIS A 41 -15.06 -18.98 -16.73
C HIS A 41 -14.16 -20.20 -16.58
N ARG A 42 -13.17 -20.39 -17.47
CA ARG A 42 -12.16 -21.46 -17.30
C ARG A 42 -11.48 -21.36 -15.94
N ILE A 43 -11.01 -20.17 -15.55
CA ILE A 43 -10.36 -19.94 -14.24
C ILE A 43 -11.34 -20.27 -13.12
N PHE A 44 -12.57 -19.77 -13.20
CA PHE A 44 -13.57 -20.02 -12.17
C PHE A 44 -13.86 -21.52 -11.98
N TYR A 45 -14.17 -22.24 -13.07
CA TYR A 45 -14.58 -23.65 -13.00
C TYR A 45 -13.42 -24.62 -12.81
N ASN A 46 -12.25 -24.37 -13.42
CA ASN A 46 -11.17 -25.34 -13.44
C ASN A 46 -10.09 -25.04 -12.38
N ASP A 47 -9.99 -23.80 -11.91
CA ASP A 47 -8.93 -23.39 -10.99
C ASP A 47 -9.50 -22.99 -9.60
N ILE A 48 -10.56 -22.16 -9.54
CA ILE A 48 -11.10 -21.62 -8.28
C ILE A 48 -12.06 -22.61 -7.59
N LEU A 49 -13.06 -23.14 -8.31
CA LEU A 49 -14.03 -24.06 -7.70
C LEU A 49 -13.39 -25.31 -7.10
N PRO A 50 -12.44 -26.01 -7.76
CA PRO A 50 -11.78 -27.16 -7.17
C PRO A 50 -11.04 -26.82 -5.88
N LYS A 51 -10.36 -25.67 -5.83
CA LYS A 51 -9.68 -25.19 -4.62
C LYS A 51 -10.65 -24.85 -3.49
N LEU A 52 -11.83 -24.29 -3.80
CA LEU A 52 -12.86 -24.07 -2.79
C LEU A 52 -13.39 -25.38 -2.22
N GLN A 53 -13.48 -26.44 -3.04
CA GLN A 53 -13.92 -27.77 -2.59
C GLN A 53 -12.93 -28.40 -1.60
N GLU A 54 -11.62 -28.13 -1.72
CA GLU A 54 -10.60 -28.56 -0.73
C GLU A 54 -10.86 -27.99 0.68
N TYR A 55 -11.56 -26.84 0.77
CA TYR A 55 -12.01 -26.22 2.03
C TYR A 55 -13.48 -26.55 2.35
N ASN A 56 -14.06 -27.58 1.74
CA ASN A 56 -15.46 -27.98 1.88
C ASN A 56 -16.46 -26.87 1.50
N ILE A 57 -16.10 -25.96 0.59
CA ILE A 57 -17.02 -24.96 0.05
C ILE A 57 -17.59 -25.48 -1.27
N HIS A 58 -18.92 -25.63 -1.34
CA HIS A 58 -19.59 -26.24 -2.48
C HIS A 58 -20.66 -25.32 -3.07
N LEU A 59 -20.61 -25.10 -4.39
CA LEU A 59 -21.72 -24.56 -5.17
C LEU A 59 -22.41 -25.73 -5.87
N ARG A 60 -23.67 -26.01 -5.50
CA ARG A 60 -24.43 -27.16 -6.01
C ARG A 60 -25.63 -26.69 -6.84
N PHE A 61 -26.02 -27.54 -7.77
CA PHE A 61 -27.24 -27.42 -8.56
C PHE A 61 -28.32 -28.39 -8.05
N CYS A 62 -29.59 -28.04 -8.23
CA CYS A 62 -30.74 -28.81 -7.78
C CYS A 62 -30.75 -30.24 -8.34
N LYS A 63 -30.21 -30.43 -9.54
CA LYS A 63 -30.04 -31.76 -10.16
C LYS A 63 -29.10 -32.71 -9.40
N GLU A 64 -28.27 -32.17 -8.49
CA GLU A 64 -27.36 -32.96 -7.66
C GLU A 64 -28.01 -33.43 -6.36
N PHE A 65 -29.24 -32.98 -6.06
CA PHE A 65 -29.96 -33.34 -4.84
C PHE A 65 -30.75 -34.63 -4.99
N THR A 66 -30.87 -35.35 -3.88
CA THR A 66 -31.78 -36.50 -3.76
C THR A 66 -33.24 -36.06 -3.81
N SER A 67 -34.15 -36.97 -4.12
CA SER A 67 -35.59 -36.66 -4.20
C SER A 67 -36.17 -36.11 -2.89
N LEU A 68 -35.61 -36.47 -1.72
CA LEU A 68 -36.04 -35.92 -0.44
C LEU A 68 -35.56 -34.46 -0.28
N GLN A 69 -34.27 -34.22 -0.53
CA GLN A 69 -33.70 -32.88 -0.48
C GLN A 69 -34.38 -31.94 -1.47
N LEU A 70 -34.71 -32.42 -2.67
CA LEU A 70 -35.39 -31.63 -3.68
C LEU A 70 -36.79 -31.17 -3.22
N LYS A 71 -37.51 -31.98 -2.42
CA LYS A 71 -38.78 -31.56 -1.80
C LYS A 71 -38.59 -30.43 -0.79
N THR A 72 -37.50 -30.45 -0.02
CA THR A 72 -37.18 -29.38 0.92
C THR A 72 -36.86 -28.08 0.17
N VAL A 73 -36.10 -28.16 -0.94
CA VAL A 73 -35.84 -27.00 -1.81
C VAL A 73 -37.14 -26.50 -2.46
N GLU A 74 -38.05 -27.40 -2.85
CA GLU A 74 -39.37 -27.06 -3.38
C GLU A 74 -40.21 -26.27 -2.37
N GLN A 75 -40.25 -26.70 -1.11
CA GLN A 75 -40.93 -25.98 -0.04
C GLN A 75 -40.32 -24.59 0.18
N TYR A 76 -38.99 -24.50 0.24
CA TYR A 76 -38.31 -23.20 0.34
C TYR A 76 -38.66 -22.28 -0.84
N PHE A 77 -38.73 -22.82 -2.05
CA PHE A 77 -39.16 -22.07 -3.24
C PHE A 77 -40.60 -21.56 -3.07
N GLU A 78 -41.54 -22.39 -2.64
CA GLU A 78 -42.95 -22.00 -2.48
C GLU A 78 -43.14 -20.92 -1.41
N GLU A 79 -42.41 -20.99 -0.31
CA GLU A 79 -42.54 -20.07 0.83
C GLU A 79 -41.79 -18.74 0.62
N ASN A 80 -40.57 -18.79 0.04
CA ASN A 80 -39.65 -17.65 0.05
C ASN A 80 -39.42 -17.01 -1.32
N ILE A 81 -39.53 -17.77 -2.41
CA ILE A 81 -39.20 -17.30 -3.77
C ILE A 81 -40.47 -17.04 -4.58
N PHE A 82 -41.36 -18.03 -4.68
CA PHE A 82 -42.57 -18.02 -5.50
C PHE A 82 -43.45 -16.78 -5.27
N PRO A 83 -43.70 -16.30 -4.03
CA PRO A 83 -44.56 -15.13 -3.79
C PRO A 83 -44.04 -13.83 -4.39
N ILE A 84 -42.75 -13.77 -4.73
CA ILE A 84 -42.07 -12.59 -5.27
C ILE A 84 -41.97 -12.67 -6.80
N LEU A 85 -42.17 -13.85 -7.38
CA LEU A 85 -42.07 -14.05 -8.82
C LEU A 85 -43.33 -13.56 -9.54
N THR A 86 -43.12 -12.84 -10.63
CA THR A 86 -44.20 -12.47 -11.56
C THR A 86 -43.81 -12.92 -12.97
N PRO A 87 -44.45 -13.96 -13.52
CA PRO A 87 -44.21 -14.35 -14.90
C PRO A 87 -44.84 -13.33 -15.85
N LEU A 88 -44.07 -12.87 -16.84
CA LEU A 88 -44.54 -11.93 -17.87
C LEU A 88 -44.66 -12.65 -19.20
N ALA A 89 -45.89 -12.83 -19.69
CA ALA A 89 -46.17 -13.44 -20.99
C ALA A 89 -45.77 -12.50 -22.14
N PHE A 90 -45.41 -13.09 -23.28
CA PHE A 90 -45.20 -12.40 -24.55
C PHE A 90 -45.96 -13.12 -25.66
N ASP A 91 -46.97 -12.43 -26.21
CA ASP A 91 -47.87 -12.91 -27.26
C ASP A 91 -48.48 -11.69 -28.00
N PRO A 92 -49.34 -11.86 -29.03
CA PRO A 92 -49.93 -10.71 -29.74
C PRO A 92 -50.74 -9.74 -28.87
N GLY A 93 -51.26 -10.18 -27.72
CA GLY A 93 -51.98 -9.36 -26.74
C GLY A 93 -51.07 -8.76 -25.65
N HIS A 94 -49.88 -9.32 -25.44
CA HIS A 94 -48.92 -8.89 -24.42
C HIS A 94 -47.57 -8.54 -25.06
N PRO A 95 -47.21 -7.24 -25.18
CA PRO A 95 -45.96 -6.84 -25.78
C PRO A 95 -44.75 -7.29 -24.94
N PHE A 96 -43.58 -7.37 -25.59
CA PHE A 96 -42.37 -7.85 -24.91
C PHE A 96 -42.04 -6.96 -23.70
N PRO A 97 -41.84 -7.54 -22.50
CA PRO A 97 -41.70 -6.77 -21.29
C PRO A 97 -40.39 -5.98 -21.27
N TYR A 98 -40.42 -4.82 -20.65
CA TYR A 98 -39.18 -4.08 -20.37
C TYR A 98 -38.27 -4.89 -19.43
N ILE A 99 -36.98 -4.98 -19.78
CA ILE A 99 -35.95 -5.64 -18.99
C ILE A 99 -34.96 -4.59 -18.46
N SER A 100 -34.75 -4.59 -17.14
CA SER A 100 -33.82 -3.67 -16.47
C SER A 100 -32.35 -3.96 -16.82
N ASN A 101 -31.51 -2.93 -16.78
CA ASN A 101 -30.06 -3.07 -16.98
C ASN A 101 -29.46 -4.08 -15.99
N LEU A 102 -28.55 -4.93 -16.45
CA LEU A 102 -27.86 -5.98 -15.68
C LEU A 102 -28.79 -7.02 -15.01
N SER A 103 -30.10 -6.99 -15.29
CA SER A 103 -31.07 -7.95 -14.76
C SER A 103 -30.80 -9.35 -15.31
N LEU A 104 -30.73 -10.34 -14.42
CA LEU A 104 -30.78 -11.74 -14.78
C LEU A 104 -32.25 -12.15 -14.97
N SER A 105 -32.55 -12.94 -15.99
CA SER A 105 -33.91 -13.38 -16.31
C SER A 105 -33.90 -14.76 -16.98
N LEU A 106 -34.98 -15.49 -16.82
CA LEU A 106 -35.25 -16.75 -17.49
C LEU A 106 -36.17 -16.48 -18.68
N ALA A 107 -35.78 -16.99 -19.84
CA ALA A 107 -36.63 -17.14 -21.01
C ALA A 107 -37.26 -18.53 -20.96
N VAL A 108 -38.57 -18.59 -20.78
CA VAL A 108 -39.35 -19.82 -20.62
C VAL A 108 -40.19 -20.03 -21.86
N LYS A 109 -39.94 -21.14 -22.57
CA LYS A 109 -40.77 -21.58 -23.68
C LYS A 109 -41.78 -22.59 -23.16
N LEU A 110 -43.04 -22.34 -23.47
CA LEU A 110 -44.19 -23.04 -22.94
C LEU A 110 -44.99 -23.62 -24.10
N ARG A 111 -45.67 -24.74 -23.86
CA ARG A 111 -46.67 -25.31 -24.75
C ARG A 111 -48.00 -25.44 -24.02
N ASP A 112 -49.04 -24.87 -24.60
CA ASP A 112 -50.39 -25.06 -24.09
C ASP A 112 -50.83 -26.51 -24.26
N ILE A 113 -51.19 -27.18 -23.17
CA ILE A 113 -51.52 -28.61 -23.19
C ILE A 113 -52.83 -28.86 -23.95
N LYS A 114 -53.74 -27.89 -24.00
CA LYS A 114 -55.04 -28.03 -24.67
C LYS A 114 -54.96 -27.68 -26.15
N THR A 115 -54.30 -26.58 -26.50
CA THR A 115 -54.27 -26.06 -27.88
C THR A 115 -53.03 -26.49 -28.65
N GLY A 116 -51.97 -26.92 -27.96
CA GLY A 116 -50.67 -27.21 -28.55
C GLY A 116 -49.86 -25.96 -28.91
N GLU A 117 -50.39 -24.77 -28.66
CA GLU A 117 -49.79 -23.48 -29.01
C GLU A 117 -48.51 -23.23 -28.21
N LEU A 118 -47.48 -22.70 -28.89
CA LEU A 118 -46.24 -22.27 -28.26
C LEU A 118 -46.38 -20.87 -27.68
N LYS A 119 -45.97 -20.71 -26.43
CA LYS A 119 -46.00 -19.45 -25.67
C LYS A 119 -44.61 -19.12 -25.14
N PHE A 120 -44.36 -17.84 -24.94
CA PHE A 120 -43.14 -17.35 -24.32
C PHE A 120 -43.46 -16.60 -23.04
N ALA A 121 -42.68 -16.85 -21.99
CA ALA A 121 -42.75 -16.08 -20.77
C ALA A 121 -41.35 -15.70 -20.29
N ARG A 122 -41.26 -14.54 -19.66
CA ARG A 122 -40.07 -14.08 -18.96
C ARG A 122 -40.31 -14.16 -17.46
N VAL A 123 -39.35 -14.72 -16.74
CA VAL A 123 -39.31 -14.70 -15.27
C VAL A 123 -38.06 -13.94 -14.82
N LYS A 124 -38.22 -12.92 -13.97
CA LYS A 124 -37.09 -12.16 -13.42
C LYS A 124 -36.50 -12.93 -12.24
N VAL A 125 -35.17 -13.02 -12.15
CA VAL A 125 -34.51 -13.41 -10.91
C VAL A 125 -34.55 -12.21 -9.96
N PRO A 126 -35.22 -12.29 -8.79
CA PRO A 126 -35.36 -11.17 -7.87
C PRO A 126 -34.00 -10.68 -7.36
N THR A 127 -33.85 -9.36 -7.22
CA THR A 127 -32.59 -8.74 -6.72
C THR A 127 -32.63 -8.41 -5.23
N ASN A 128 -33.80 -8.57 -4.61
CA ASN A 128 -34.03 -8.39 -3.17
C ASN A 128 -33.86 -9.70 -2.38
N LEU A 129 -33.50 -10.79 -3.06
CA LEU A 129 -33.13 -12.07 -2.45
C LEU A 129 -31.63 -12.32 -2.67
N PRO A 130 -30.97 -13.08 -1.77
CA PRO A 130 -29.62 -13.55 -2.03
C PRO A 130 -29.61 -14.36 -3.34
N ARG A 131 -28.61 -14.14 -4.18
CA ARG A 131 -28.46 -14.91 -5.42
C ARG A 131 -27.75 -16.24 -5.18
N ILE A 132 -26.96 -16.31 -4.12
CA ILE A 132 -26.31 -17.50 -3.61
C ILE A 132 -26.92 -17.82 -2.25
N VAL A 133 -27.80 -18.82 -2.18
CA VAL A 133 -28.52 -19.22 -0.96
C VAL A 133 -27.69 -20.24 -0.19
N PRO A 134 -27.36 -19.99 1.09
CA PRO A 134 -26.77 -21.01 1.96
C PRO A 134 -27.70 -22.21 2.13
N ALA A 135 -27.16 -23.42 2.03
CA ALA A 135 -27.92 -24.65 2.24
C ALA A 135 -28.52 -24.73 3.65
N SER A 136 -27.90 -24.07 4.63
CA SER A 136 -28.40 -23.96 6.01
C SER A 136 -29.69 -23.14 6.16
N GLU A 137 -30.05 -22.32 5.17
CA GLU A 137 -31.35 -21.64 5.13
C GLU A 137 -32.47 -22.55 4.62
N ILE A 138 -32.13 -23.65 3.95
CA ILE A 138 -33.08 -24.56 3.30
C ILE A 138 -33.22 -25.87 4.08
N PHE A 139 -32.11 -26.44 4.54
CA PHE A 139 -32.08 -27.76 5.17
C PHE A 139 -31.92 -27.67 6.67
N SER A 140 -32.55 -28.61 7.39
CA SER A 140 -32.36 -28.77 8.83
C SER A 140 -30.96 -29.27 9.18
N MET A 141 -30.47 -28.99 10.40
CA MET A 141 -29.14 -29.43 10.84
C MET A 141 -28.94 -30.95 10.73
N SER A 142 -30.00 -31.74 10.95
CA SER A 142 -29.98 -33.21 10.75
C SER A 142 -29.78 -33.65 9.30
N GLU A 143 -30.28 -32.88 8.33
CA GLU A 143 -30.10 -33.16 6.90
C GLU A 143 -28.72 -32.71 6.39
N ILE A 144 -28.11 -31.71 7.04
CA ILE A 144 -26.76 -31.22 6.72
C ILE A 144 -25.69 -32.30 7.06
N THR A 145 -25.80 -32.94 8.23
CA THR A 145 -24.76 -33.82 8.79
C THR A 145 -24.40 -35.08 8.00
N SER A 146 -25.17 -35.49 6.98
CA SER A 146 -24.92 -36.75 6.26
C SER A 146 -24.29 -36.60 4.86
N ASN A 147 -24.37 -35.42 4.23
CA ASN A 147 -23.85 -35.18 2.87
C ASN A 147 -23.49 -33.71 2.55
N PHE A 148 -23.67 -32.77 3.47
CA PHE A 148 -23.41 -31.35 3.24
C PHE A 148 -22.44 -30.77 4.25
N SER A 149 -21.49 -29.99 3.77
CA SER A 149 -20.73 -29.09 4.63
C SER A 149 -21.59 -27.87 4.99
N GLU A 150 -21.23 -27.20 6.09
CA GLU A 150 -21.79 -25.90 6.48
C GLU A 150 -21.67 -24.82 5.38
N HIS A 151 -20.74 -24.99 4.44
CA HIS A 151 -20.47 -24.07 3.33
C HIS A 151 -20.96 -24.59 1.97
N THR A 152 -22.14 -25.22 1.96
CA THR A 152 -22.85 -25.57 0.72
C THR A 152 -23.81 -24.45 0.33
N PHE A 153 -23.82 -24.06 -0.94
CA PHE A 153 -24.69 -23.00 -1.46
C PHE A 153 -25.34 -23.39 -2.79
N ILE A 154 -26.47 -22.73 -3.08
CA ILE A 154 -27.32 -23.00 -4.25
C ILE A 154 -27.61 -21.70 -4.99
N TRP A 155 -27.62 -21.74 -6.31
CA TRP A 155 -27.98 -20.58 -7.13
C TRP A 155 -29.50 -20.36 -7.13
N THR A 156 -29.94 -19.15 -6.82
CA THR A 156 -31.37 -18.79 -6.84
C THR A 156 -31.97 -18.97 -8.23
N GLU A 157 -31.25 -18.63 -9.29
CA GLU A 157 -31.70 -18.89 -10.66
C GLU A 157 -31.91 -20.37 -10.99
N ASP A 158 -31.18 -21.28 -10.33
CA ASP A 158 -31.30 -22.72 -10.55
C ASP A 158 -32.53 -23.26 -9.83
N ILE A 159 -32.79 -22.83 -8.58
CA ILE A 159 -34.03 -23.13 -7.85
C ILE A 159 -35.25 -22.66 -8.67
N ILE A 160 -35.22 -21.41 -9.16
CA ILE A 160 -36.29 -20.87 -10.00
C ILE A 160 -36.43 -21.70 -11.28
N SER A 161 -35.33 -22.03 -11.95
CA SER A 161 -35.36 -22.82 -13.19
C SER A 161 -35.95 -24.22 -12.98
N THR A 162 -35.63 -24.88 -11.86
CA THR A 162 -36.15 -26.22 -11.53
C THR A 162 -37.66 -26.19 -11.24
N PHE A 163 -38.15 -25.21 -10.48
CA PHE A 163 -39.55 -25.17 -10.04
C PHE A 163 -40.45 -24.20 -10.81
N CYS A 164 -39.95 -23.58 -11.89
CA CYS A 164 -40.72 -22.59 -12.65
C CYS A 164 -42.02 -23.14 -13.27
N PHE A 165 -42.17 -24.46 -13.41
CA PHE A 165 -43.42 -25.09 -13.88
C PHE A 165 -44.63 -24.74 -12.99
N LYS A 166 -44.43 -24.46 -11.69
CA LYS A 166 -45.50 -24.03 -10.79
C LYS A 166 -46.08 -22.66 -11.14
N LEU A 167 -45.32 -21.80 -11.83
CA LEU A 167 -45.80 -20.49 -12.28
C LEU A 167 -46.77 -20.60 -13.47
N PHE A 168 -46.82 -21.76 -14.13
CA PHE A 168 -47.52 -21.94 -15.41
C PHE A 168 -48.47 -23.14 -15.38
N PRO A 169 -49.55 -23.09 -14.57
CA PRO A 169 -50.52 -24.19 -14.51
C PRO A 169 -51.16 -24.44 -15.88
N ASN A 170 -51.30 -25.72 -16.25
CA ASN A 170 -51.82 -26.18 -17.55
C ASN A 170 -50.94 -25.88 -18.78
N LEU A 171 -49.69 -25.43 -18.60
CA LEU A 171 -48.72 -25.26 -19.67
C LEU A 171 -47.53 -26.20 -19.43
N ALA A 172 -47.09 -26.91 -20.47
CA ALA A 172 -45.88 -27.72 -20.42
C ALA A 172 -44.65 -26.84 -20.69
N ILE A 173 -43.59 -26.99 -19.89
CA ILE A 173 -42.31 -26.32 -20.15
C ILE A 173 -41.54 -27.07 -21.23
N GLU A 174 -41.21 -26.39 -22.32
CA GLU A 174 -40.33 -26.94 -23.36
C GLU A 174 -38.86 -26.61 -23.13
N ALA A 175 -38.58 -25.40 -22.66
CA ALA A 175 -37.21 -24.92 -22.46
C ALA A 175 -37.16 -23.76 -21.46
N VAL A 176 -36.08 -23.71 -20.68
CA VAL A 176 -35.81 -22.64 -19.71
C VAL A 176 -34.35 -22.25 -19.86
N HIS A 177 -34.08 -20.99 -20.23
CA HIS A 177 -32.71 -20.52 -20.44
C HIS A 177 -32.48 -19.14 -19.83
N LEU A 178 -31.32 -18.96 -19.22
CA LEU A 178 -30.93 -17.69 -18.62
C LEU A 178 -30.43 -16.71 -19.69
N PHE A 179 -30.79 -15.45 -19.50
CA PHE A 179 -30.20 -14.33 -20.22
C PHE A 179 -30.03 -13.11 -19.31
N ARG A 180 -29.10 -12.24 -19.68
CA ARG A 180 -28.82 -10.97 -19.01
C ARG A 180 -28.47 -9.91 -20.04
N ILE A 181 -29.00 -8.71 -19.89
CA ILE A 181 -28.69 -7.60 -20.79
C ILE A 181 -27.82 -6.54 -20.12
N THR A 182 -27.05 -5.83 -20.92
CA THR A 182 -26.40 -4.58 -20.54
C THR A 182 -26.94 -3.47 -21.43
N ARG A 183 -27.38 -2.36 -20.81
CA ARG A 183 -27.87 -1.16 -21.47
C ARG A 183 -26.85 -0.04 -21.40
N ASP A 184 -26.91 0.87 -22.37
CA ASP A 184 -26.29 2.18 -22.21
C ASP A 184 -27.02 2.92 -21.08
N THR A 185 -26.22 3.46 -20.17
CA THR A 185 -26.70 4.24 -19.02
C THR A 185 -26.03 5.62 -18.99
N ASP A 186 -25.39 6.07 -20.06
CA ASP A 186 -24.93 7.45 -20.14
C ASP A 186 -26.10 8.42 -20.37
N LEU A 187 -26.17 9.46 -19.55
CA LEU A 187 -27.11 10.59 -19.68
C LEU A 187 -26.61 11.56 -20.75
N ASP A 188 -27.20 11.53 -21.94
CA ASP A 188 -27.07 12.62 -22.93
C ASP A 188 -28.16 13.64 -22.63
N ILE A 189 -27.85 14.62 -21.77
CA ILE A 189 -28.75 15.77 -21.55
C ILE A 189 -28.42 16.78 -22.65
N GLY A 190 -29.39 17.13 -23.48
CA GLY A 190 -29.28 18.25 -24.41
C GLY A 190 -28.98 19.52 -23.62
N GLU A 191 -27.87 20.19 -23.96
CA GLU A 191 -27.34 21.32 -23.18
C GLU A 191 -28.14 22.62 -23.39
N ASP A 192 -29.17 22.58 -24.23
CA ASP A 192 -30.02 23.72 -24.56
C ASP A 192 -31.46 23.46 -24.05
N GLU A 193 -32.02 24.42 -23.29
CA GLU A 193 -33.45 24.59 -22.96
C GLU A 193 -34.04 23.97 -21.67
N ALA A 194 -33.41 24.13 -20.50
CA ALA A 194 -34.16 23.99 -19.24
C ALA A 194 -33.80 25.05 -18.20
N HIS A 195 -34.83 25.71 -17.63
CA HIS A 195 -34.70 26.66 -16.52
C HIS A 195 -34.46 25.99 -15.16
N ASP A 196 -34.60 24.66 -15.04
CA ASP A 196 -34.28 23.88 -13.83
C ASP A 196 -33.47 22.61 -14.18
N LEU A 197 -32.19 22.60 -13.80
CA LEU A 197 -31.26 21.50 -14.02
C LEU A 197 -31.65 20.24 -13.23
N LEU A 198 -32.23 20.39 -12.03
CA LEU A 198 -32.59 19.27 -11.16
C LEU A 198 -33.81 18.52 -11.71
N GLU A 199 -34.82 19.24 -12.20
CA GLU A 199 -35.99 18.67 -12.86
C GLU A 199 -35.58 17.92 -14.14
N THR A 200 -34.74 18.54 -14.97
CA THR A 200 -34.23 17.93 -16.22
C THR A 200 -33.44 16.65 -16.00
N ILE A 201 -32.58 16.64 -14.97
CA ILE A 201 -31.82 15.44 -14.59
C ILE A 201 -32.77 14.36 -14.08
N SER A 202 -33.78 14.73 -13.28
CA SER A 202 -34.79 13.79 -12.79
C SER A 202 -35.57 13.12 -13.93
N GLU A 203 -35.99 13.88 -14.94
CA GLU A 203 -36.66 13.32 -16.14
C GLU A 203 -35.72 12.47 -17.00
N SER A 204 -34.46 12.89 -17.13
CA SER A 204 -33.46 12.17 -17.92
C SER A 204 -33.03 10.86 -17.25
N LEU A 205 -32.99 10.79 -15.92
CA LEU A 205 -32.82 9.54 -15.16
C LEU A 205 -33.92 8.53 -15.47
N TRP A 206 -35.17 9.00 -15.64
CA TRP A 206 -36.26 8.16 -16.10
C TRP A 206 -36.01 7.63 -17.51
N LYS A 207 -35.58 8.48 -18.46
CA LYS A 207 -35.23 8.06 -19.84
C LYS A 207 -34.04 7.09 -19.87
N GLN A 208 -33.05 7.27 -18.99
CA GLN A 208 -31.85 6.42 -18.88
C GLN A 208 -32.18 4.98 -18.50
N ARG A 209 -33.21 4.75 -17.68
CA ARG A 209 -33.72 3.39 -17.41
C ARG A 209 -34.03 2.66 -18.73
N TYR A 210 -34.48 3.37 -19.76
CA TYR A 210 -34.84 2.80 -21.07
C TYR A 210 -33.72 2.83 -22.12
N GLY A 211 -32.44 3.05 -21.75
CA GLY A 211 -31.32 3.11 -22.69
C GLY A 211 -31.18 1.88 -23.60
N LYS A 212 -30.59 2.07 -24.80
CA LYS A 212 -30.40 1.01 -25.82
C LYS A 212 -29.63 -0.19 -25.25
N VAL A 213 -30.01 -1.40 -25.67
CA VAL A 213 -29.28 -2.63 -25.30
C VAL A 213 -27.97 -2.69 -26.09
N VAL A 214 -26.84 -2.78 -25.39
CA VAL A 214 -25.51 -2.83 -26.02
C VAL A 214 -24.91 -4.23 -26.03
N LYS A 215 -25.40 -5.11 -25.15
CA LYS A 215 -24.91 -6.49 -24.98
C LYS A 215 -26.00 -7.40 -24.42
N LEU A 216 -26.12 -8.60 -24.99
CA LEU A 216 -26.97 -9.69 -24.50
C LEU A 216 -26.08 -10.90 -24.17
N ASP A 217 -26.00 -11.27 -22.90
CA ASP A 217 -25.40 -12.53 -22.43
C ASP A 217 -26.49 -13.60 -22.38
N ILE A 218 -26.26 -14.76 -23.00
CA ILE A 218 -27.16 -15.92 -22.97
C ILE A 218 -26.43 -17.16 -22.47
N ALA A 219 -27.13 -18.02 -21.74
CA ALA A 219 -26.61 -19.33 -21.37
C ALA A 219 -26.37 -20.20 -22.61
N SER A 220 -25.31 -21.01 -22.55
CA SER A 220 -25.03 -22.06 -23.55
C SER A 220 -26.24 -22.99 -23.72
N GLY A 221 -26.46 -23.46 -24.95
CA GLY A 221 -27.57 -24.35 -25.29
C GLY A 221 -28.93 -23.66 -25.46
N MET A 222 -29.02 -22.32 -25.38
CA MET A 222 -30.27 -21.60 -25.69
C MET A 222 -30.73 -21.86 -27.15
N PRO A 223 -31.96 -22.35 -27.37
CA PRO A 223 -32.55 -22.55 -28.69
C PRO A 223 -32.55 -21.28 -29.57
N ASP A 224 -32.33 -21.46 -30.88
CA ASP A 224 -32.24 -20.35 -31.84
C ASP A 224 -33.54 -19.56 -31.99
N ASP A 225 -34.70 -20.19 -31.78
CA ASP A 225 -36.00 -19.52 -31.79
C ASP A 225 -36.14 -18.56 -30.60
N ILE A 226 -35.79 -18.99 -29.37
CA ILE A 226 -35.74 -18.11 -28.19
C ILE A 226 -34.75 -16.98 -28.41
N LYS A 227 -33.56 -17.30 -28.95
CA LYS A 227 -32.54 -16.29 -29.26
C LYS A 227 -33.05 -15.25 -30.25
N LYS A 228 -33.76 -15.66 -31.31
CA LYS A 228 -34.38 -14.75 -32.29
C LYS A 228 -35.43 -13.84 -31.65
N ILE A 229 -36.25 -14.36 -30.72
CA ILE A 229 -37.21 -13.55 -29.95
C ILE A 229 -36.47 -12.44 -29.20
N LEU A 230 -35.40 -12.77 -28.47
CA LEU A 230 -34.64 -11.79 -27.69
C LEU A 230 -33.94 -10.75 -28.60
N ILE A 231 -33.27 -11.19 -29.66
CA ILE A 231 -32.56 -10.32 -30.61
C ILE A 231 -33.52 -9.30 -31.25
N THR A 232 -34.67 -9.78 -31.73
CA THR A 232 -35.66 -8.95 -32.42
C THR A 232 -36.27 -7.92 -31.46
N ASN A 233 -36.70 -8.35 -30.27
CA ASN A 233 -37.35 -7.46 -29.31
C ASN A 233 -36.38 -6.46 -28.64
N PHE A 234 -35.10 -6.80 -28.49
CA PHE A 234 -34.09 -5.85 -28.01
C PHE A 234 -33.53 -4.96 -29.11
N ASN A 235 -33.89 -5.20 -30.38
CA ASN A 235 -33.37 -4.50 -31.56
C ASN A 235 -31.83 -4.48 -31.57
N ILE A 236 -31.22 -5.66 -31.38
CA ILE A 236 -29.77 -5.85 -31.40
C ILE A 236 -29.34 -6.76 -32.54
N SER A 237 -28.08 -6.70 -32.92
CA SER A 237 -27.50 -7.62 -33.91
C SER A 237 -26.84 -8.84 -33.27
N ASN A 238 -26.66 -9.91 -34.05
CA ASN A 238 -26.05 -11.17 -33.58
C ASN A 238 -24.65 -10.99 -32.96
N ASP A 239 -23.91 -9.98 -33.40
CA ASP A 239 -22.57 -9.66 -32.89
C ASP A 239 -22.61 -8.96 -31.50
N GLN A 240 -23.79 -8.59 -30.99
CA GLN A 240 -24.00 -8.11 -29.62
C GLN A 240 -24.42 -9.25 -28.67
N VAL A 241 -24.56 -10.47 -29.18
CA VAL A 241 -24.92 -11.66 -28.39
C VAL A 241 -23.66 -12.41 -27.97
N TYR A 242 -23.56 -12.71 -26.68
CA TYR A 242 -22.46 -13.40 -26.06
C TYR A 242 -22.99 -14.69 -25.43
N ILE A 243 -22.55 -15.81 -25.99
CA ILE A 243 -22.87 -17.13 -25.44
C ILE A 243 -21.88 -17.40 -24.32
N ILE A 244 -22.41 -17.69 -23.14
CA ILE A 244 -21.63 -17.96 -21.94
C ILE A 244 -21.81 -19.43 -21.55
N ASP A 245 -20.69 -20.13 -21.46
CA ASP A 245 -20.63 -21.48 -20.95
C ASP A 245 -20.45 -21.43 -19.41
N GLY A 246 -21.55 -21.66 -18.68
CA GLY A 246 -21.63 -21.53 -17.23
C GLY A 246 -22.54 -20.40 -16.73
N ILE A 247 -22.36 -20.01 -15.46
CA ILE A 247 -23.21 -19.04 -14.76
C ILE A 247 -23.02 -17.62 -15.31
N LEU A 248 -24.13 -16.95 -15.61
CA LEU A 248 -24.12 -15.55 -16.05
C LEU A 248 -23.77 -14.62 -14.89
N GLY A 249 -23.08 -13.50 -15.14
CA GLY A 249 -22.92 -12.45 -14.11
C GLY A 249 -22.24 -12.90 -12.81
N LEU A 250 -20.99 -13.35 -12.88
CA LEU A 250 -20.16 -13.78 -11.74
C LEU A 250 -19.86 -12.69 -10.68
N SER A 251 -20.41 -11.47 -10.80
CA SER A 251 -20.33 -10.47 -9.73
C SER A 251 -20.99 -10.94 -8.43
N ALA A 252 -21.93 -11.89 -8.52
CA ALA A 252 -22.58 -12.52 -7.37
C ALA A 252 -21.60 -13.33 -6.49
N LEU A 253 -20.41 -13.68 -6.97
CA LEU A 253 -19.38 -14.35 -6.14
C LEU A 253 -18.92 -13.48 -4.97
N MET A 254 -19.16 -12.16 -5.00
CA MET A 254 -18.94 -11.31 -3.82
C MET A 254 -19.91 -11.64 -2.67
N GLU A 255 -21.12 -12.13 -2.96
CA GLU A 255 -22.04 -12.64 -1.92
C GLU A 255 -21.44 -13.88 -1.27
N LEU A 256 -20.95 -14.84 -2.07
CA LEU A 256 -20.24 -16.03 -1.57
C LEU A 256 -19.04 -15.65 -0.68
N TYR A 257 -18.21 -14.70 -1.13
CA TYR A 257 -17.09 -14.19 -0.34
C TYR A 257 -17.54 -13.63 1.03
N ASN A 258 -18.68 -12.96 1.09
CA ASN A 258 -19.21 -12.42 2.34
C ASN A 258 -19.77 -13.51 3.26
N PHE A 259 -20.40 -14.56 2.71
CA PHE A 259 -20.96 -15.66 3.51
C PHE A 259 -19.91 -16.61 4.11
N ILE A 260 -18.76 -16.79 3.46
CA ILE A 260 -17.72 -17.71 3.95
C ILE A 260 -17.00 -17.08 5.14
N ASP A 261 -17.14 -17.64 6.35
CA ASP A 261 -16.40 -17.17 7.54
C ASP A 261 -15.16 -18.03 7.83
N ILE A 262 -14.26 -18.10 6.84
CA ILE A 262 -12.97 -18.80 6.96
C ILE A 262 -11.85 -17.75 6.84
N PRO A 263 -11.30 -17.25 7.97
CA PRO A 263 -10.31 -16.18 7.98
C PRO A 263 -9.06 -16.46 7.13
N GLU A 264 -8.63 -17.72 7.03
CA GLU A 264 -7.45 -18.16 6.28
C GLU A 264 -7.59 -17.93 4.78
N LEU A 265 -8.83 -17.93 4.27
CA LEU A 265 -9.13 -17.68 2.85
C LEU A 265 -9.32 -16.19 2.53
N LYS A 266 -9.21 -15.32 3.53
CA LYS A 266 -9.48 -13.88 3.41
C LYS A 266 -8.24 -13.06 3.71
N ASN A 267 -8.18 -11.87 3.10
CA ASN A 267 -7.20 -10.87 3.49
C ASN A 267 -7.43 -10.47 4.94
N LYS A 268 -6.37 -10.47 5.77
CA LYS A 268 -6.44 -9.96 7.14
C LYS A 268 -7.06 -8.54 7.14
N PRO A 269 -8.08 -8.26 7.98
CA PRO A 269 -8.63 -6.92 8.10
C PRO A 269 -7.51 -5.89 8.32
N PHE A 270 -7.54 -4.81 7.55
CA PHE A 270 -6.60 -3.71 7.74
C PHE A 270 -7.27 -2.66 8.61
N LEU A 271 -6.68 -2.34 9.76
CA LEU A 271 -7.18 -1.33 10.69
C LEU A 271 -6.48 0.00 10.42
N PRO A 272 -7.18 1.04 9.92
CA PRO A 272 -6.58 2.35 9.67
C PRO A 272 -6.09 3.00 10.98
N LYS A 273 -4.96 3.71 10.91
CA LYS A 273 -4.41 4.48 12.03
C LYS A 273 -4.96 5.91 12.03
N ARG A 274 -4.93 6.59 13.18
CA ARG A 274 -5.17 8.05 13.25
C ARG A 274 -3.83 8.80 13.34
N THR A 275 -3.08 8.82 12.24
CA THR A 275 -1.77 9.49 12.18
C THR A 275 -1.94 11.00 12.36
N TYR A 276 -1.01 11.62 13.09
CA TYR A 276 -1.01 13.05 13.46
C TYR A 276 -2.15 13.56 14.36
N PHE A 277 -3.24 12.81 14.55
CA PHE A 277 -4.44 13.24 15.25
C PHE A 277 -4.94 12.19 16.27
N PRO A 278 -4.32 12.10 17.46
CA PRO A 278 -4.83 11.25 18.52
C PRO A 278 -6.24 11.73 18.97
N SER A 279 -7.04 10.81 19.50
CA SER A 279 -8.42 11.07 19.90
C SER A 279 -8.55 12.28 20.85
N LYS A 280 -9.60 13.10 20.65
CA LYS A 280 -9.91 14.31 21.45
C LYS A 280 -8.89 15.46 21.31
N THR A 281 -8.17 15.55 20.19
CA THR A 281 -7.34 16.73 19.90
C THR A 281 -8.11 17.79 19.11
N ASN A 282 -7.80 19.07 19.34
CA ASN A 282 -8.34 20.17 18.53
C ASN A 282 -7.63 20.20 17.17
N LEU A 283 -8.34 19.80 16.12
CA LEU A 283 -7.81 19.58 14.78
C LEU A 283 -7.40 20.89 14.12
N LEU A 284 -8.21 21.95 14.24
CA LEU A 284 -7.92 23.26 13.63
C LEU A 284 -6.60 23.84 14.17
N SER A 285 -6.37 23.76 15.48
CA SER A 285 -5.12 24.23 16.11
C SER A 285 -3.87 23.47 15.66
N ARG A 286 -4.02 22.20 15.24
CA ARG A 286 -2.90 21.40 14.73
C ARG A 286 -2.58 21.73 13.28
N ILE A 287 -3.61 21.97 12.47
CA ILE A 287 -3.47 22.46 11.08
C ILE A 287 -2.80 23.84 11.07
N ASP A 288 -3.03 24.65 12.11
CA ASP A 288 -2.39 25.95 12.29
C ASP A 288 -0.88 25.89 12.53
N ARG A 289 -0.40 24.83 13.18
CA ARG A 289 1.03 24.69 13.47
C ARG A 289 1.79 24.21 12.25
N HIS A 290 1.27 23.18 11.58
CA HIS A 290 1.90 22.58 10.41
C HIS A 290 0.85 21.92 9.52
N ASP A 291 1.11 21.94 8.21
CA ASP A 291 0.40 21.11 7.25
C ASP A 291 0.38 19.64 7.67
N LYS A 292 -0.72 18.96 7.35
CA LYS A 292 -0.93 17.54 7.65
C LYS A 292 -1.33 16.79 6.40
N LEU A 293 -0.89 15.54 6.31
CA LEU A 293 -1.19 14.64 5.22
C LEU A 293 -1.67 13.32 5.83
N LEU A 294 -2.75 12.76 5.29
CA LEU A 294 -3.19 11.41 5.57
C LEU A 294 -3.17 10.61 4.28
N PHE A 295 -2.80 9.34 4.36
CA PHE A 295 -2.81 8.42 3.24
C PHE A 295 -3.77 7.26 3.49
N HIS A 296 -4.94 7.32 2.86
CA HIS A 296 -5.96 6.27 2.93
C HIS A 296 -5.56 5.06 2.07
N PRO A 297 -6.00 3.84 2.41
CA PRO A 297 -6.75 3.46 3.61
C PRO A 297 -5.86 3.27 4.86
N TYR A 298 -4.57 3.60 4.78
CA TYR A 298 -3.61 3.42 5.88
C TYR A 298 -3.95 4.30 7.08
N ASP A 299 -4.43 5.51 6.80
CA ASP A 299 -5.01 6.44 7.76
C ASP A 299 -6.54 6.44 7.73
N SER A 300 -7.15 6.67 8.90
CA SER A 300 -8.60 6.75 9.03
C SER A 300 -9.15 8.02 8.37
N PHE A 301 -10.19 7.85 7.56
CA PHE A 301 -10.95 8.93 6.98
C PHE A 301 -11.81 9.68 8.02
N ASP A 302 -12.05 9.08 9.19
CA ASP A 302 -12.85 9.70 10.25
C ASP A 302 -12.29 11.06 10.68
N VAL A 303 -10.97 11.29 10.55
CA VAL A 303 -10.35 12.59 10.85
C VAL A 303 -10.94 13.74 10.02
N VAL A 304 -11.33 13.48 8.76
CA VAL A 304 -11.98 14.49 7.90
C VAL A 304 -13.39 14.80 8.41
N ILE A 305 -14.10 13.78 8.92
CA ILE A 305 -15.44 13.92 9.50
C ILE A 305 -15.34 14.68 10.82
N ASP A 306 -14.43 14.25 11.72
CA ASP A 306 -14.15 14.92 12.99
C ASP A 306 -13.80 16.40 12.79
N LEU A 307 -13.04 16.76 11.74
CA LEU A 307 -12.71 18.16 11.42
C LEU A 307 -13.97 18.97 11.06
N LEU A 308 -14.86 18.38 10.26
CA LEU A 308 -16.10 19.03 9.89
C LEU A 308 -17.02 19.19 11.11
N GLU A 309 -17.14 18.16 11.94
CA GLU A 309 -17.92 18.21 13.19
C GLU A 309 -17.33 19.23 14.19
N GLU A 310 -16.01 19.31 14.33
CA GLU A 310 -15.33 20.35 15.12
C GLU A 310 -15.66 21.74 14.59
N ALA A 311 -15.57 21.95 13.27
CA ALA A 311 -15.91 23.21 12.64
C ALA A 311 -17.39 23.57 12.78
N THR A 312 -18.29 22.57 12.73
CA THR A 312 -19.72 22.75 12.97
C THR A 312 -20.00 23.21 14.40
N ASN A 313 -19.24 22.74 15.40
CA ASN A 313 -19.47 23.08 16.80
C ASN A 313 -18.67 24.28 17.32
N ASP A 314 -17.64 24.72 16.60
CA ASP A 314 -16.84 25.89 16.97
C ASP A 314 -17.65 27.20 16.76
N PRO A 315 -17.87 28.03 17.80
CA PRO A 315 -18.65 29.26 17.70
C PRO A 315 -17.96 30.36 16.88
N ASP A 316 -16.64 30.30 16.73
CA ASP A 316 -15.86 31.27 15.96
C ASP A 316 -15.81 30.90 14.47
N VAL A 317 -16.27 29.70 14.08
CA VAL A 317 -16.44 29.33 12.67
C VAL A 317 -17.67 30.02 12.10
N ILE A 318 -17.46 30.83 11.06
CA ILE A 318 -18.50 31.67 10.46
C ILE A 318 -19.00 31.14 9.12
N ALA A 319 -18.19 30.36 8.39
CA ALA A 319 -18.59 29.78 7.12
C ALA A 319 -17.90 28.45 6.81
N ILE A 320 -18.63 27.56 6.12
CA ILE A 320 -18.14 26.27 5.63
C ILE A 320 -18.53 26.14 4.16
N LYS A 321 -17.56 25.83 3.28
CA LYS A 321 -17.83 25.53 1.86
C LYS A 321 -17.26 24.16 1.50
N GLN A 322 -18.03 23.31 0.85
CA GLN A 322 -17.59 21.95 0.50
C GLN A 322 -18.10 21.48 -0.87
N THR A 323 -17.27 20.73 -1.59
CA THR A 323 -17.66 20.01 -2.81
C THR A 323 -18.09 18.58 -2.48
N LEU A 324 -19.20 18.12 -3.06
CA LEU A 324 -19.77 16.79 -2.87
C LEU A 324 -19.93 16.10 -4.24
N TYR A 325 -18.98 15.22 -4.59
CA TYR A 325 -18.93 14.56 -5.90
C TYR A 325 -19.59 13.17 -5.95
N ARG A 326 -19.78 12.50 -4.81
CA ARG A 326 -20.51 11.23 -4.64
C ARG A 326 -20.78 11.03 -3.15
N VAL A 327 -22.03 11.08 -2.74
CA VAL A 327 -22.38 10.95 -1.32
C VAL A 327 -23.10 9.62 -1.12
N GLY A 328 -22.62 8.80 -0.17
CA GLY A 328 -23.26 7.52 0.15
C GLY A 328 -24.70 7.71 0.65
N SER A 329 -25.49 6.63 0.66
CA SER A 329 -26.89 6.64 1.12
C SER A 329 -27.08 7.04 2.59
N LYS A 330 -26.01 6.98 3.40
CA LYS A 330 -25.91 7.61 4.72
C LYS A 330 -24.58 8.35 4.79
N SER A 331 -24.60 9.66 5.01
CA SER A 331 -23.39 10.48 4.99
C SER A 331 -23.31 11.42 6.20
N PRO A 332 -22.40 11.14 7.15
CA PRO A 332 -22.13 12.05 8.27
C PRO A 332 -21.76 13.46 7.84
N ILE A 333 -21.15 13.61 6.65
CA ILE A 333 -20.78 14.92 6.09
C ILE A 333 -22.03 15.75 5.75
N VAL A 334 -23.06 15.14 5.17
CA VAL A 334 -24.30 15.87 4.85
C VAL A 334 -25.01 16.28 6.12
N ASP A 335 -25.03 15.40 7.12
CA ASP A 335 -25.62 15.69 8.42
C ASP A 335 -24.88 16.84 9.12
N ALA A 336 -23.53 16.81 9.15
CA ALA A 336 -22.73 17.86 9.77
C ALA A 336 -22.86 19.23 9.06
N LEU A 337 -23.01 19.26 7.72
CA LEU A 337 -23.27 20.49 6.97
C LEU A 337 -24.66 21.07 7.25
N ALA A 338 -25.69 20.21 7.34
CA ALA A 338 -27.03 20.62 7.73
C ALA A 338 -27.03 21.19 9.16
N ASP A 339 -26.35 20.52 10.09
CA ASP A 339 -26.22 20.97 11.48
C ASP A 339 -25.52 22.33 11.56
N ALA A 340 -24.45 22.56 10.78
CA ALA A 340 -23.77 23.85 10.73
C ALA A 340 -24.69 24.98 10.25
N ALA A 341 -25.53 24.72 9.24
CA ALA A 341 -26.50 25.70 8.75
C ALA A 341 -27.58 26.01 9.80
N ARG A 342 -28.12 24.98 10.48
CA ARG A 342 -29.06 25.18 11.60
C ARG A 342 -28.48 26.01 12.74
N GLN A 343 -27.17 25.90 12.98
CA GLN A 343 -26.45 26.71 13.97
C GLN A 343 -26.12 28.14 13.47
N GLY A 344 -26.59 28.54 12.29
CA GLY A 344 -26.46 29.90 11.76
C GLY A 344 -25.13 30.18 11.04
N LYS A 345 -24.30 29.17 10.78
CA LYS A 345 -23.08 29.32 9.98
C LYS A 345 -23.44 29.46 8.51
N GLN A 346 -22.65 30.22 7.74
CA GLN A 346 -22.84 30.30 6.29
C GLN A 346 -22.31 29.03 5.61
N VAL A 347 -23.21 28.14 5.18
CA VAL A 347 -22.83 26.88 4.55
C VAL A 347 -23.14 26.89 3.06
N ALA A 348 -22.15 26.52 2.24
CA ALA A 348 -22.32 26.34 0.80
C ALA A 348 -21.84 24.95 0.35
N ALA A 349 -22.67 24.23 -0.40
CA ALA A 349 -22.36 22.89 -0.88
C ALA A 349 -22.46 22.82 -2.41
N VAL A 350 -21.37 22.46 -3.09
CA VAL A 350 -21.38 22.24 -4.54
C VAL A 350 -21.63 20.75 -4.81
N ILE A 351 -22.78 20.42 -5.38
CA ILE A 351 -23.21 19.03 -5.60
C ILE A 351 -23.19 18.71 -7.10
N GLU A 352 -22.45 17.67 -7.47
CA GLU A 352 -22.46 17.16 -8.84
C GLU A 352 -23.63 16.19 -9.05
N LEU A 353 -24.71 16.68 -9.67
CA LEU A 353 -25.89 15.86 -9.94
C LEU A 353 -25.67 14.80 -11.05
N LYS A 354 -24.69 14.98 -11.95
CA LYS A 354 -24.40 14.03 -13.06
C LYS A 354 -23.31 13.02 -12.68
N ALA A 355 -23.14 12.73 -11.40
CA ALA A 355 -22.19 11.74 -10.91
C ALA A 355 -22.72 10.32 -11.17
N ARG A 356 -22.04 9.59 -12.08
CA ARG A 356 -22.48 8.25 -12.52
C ARG A 356 -22.77 7.30 -11.36
N PHE A 357 -23.98 6.73 -11.35
CA PHE A 357 -24.52 5.75 -10.40
C PHE A 357 -24.88 6.29 -9.00
N ASP A 358 -24.71 7.58 -8.74
CA ASP A 358 -25.05 8.23 -7.47
C ASP A 358 -26.09 9.36 -7.64
N GLU A 359 -26.66 9.50 -8.85
CA GLU A 359 -27.53 10.63 -9.20
C GLU A 359 -28.77 10.70 -8.30
N GLU A 360 -29.45 9.57 -8.06
CA GLU A 360 -30.64 9.51 -7.19
C GLU A 360 -30.32 9.97 -5.76
N ASN A 361 -29.19 9.50 -5.18
CA ASN A 361 -28.77 9.90 -3.84
C ASN A 361 -28.41 11.40 -3.78
N ASN A 362 -27.69 11.91 -4.78
CA ASN A 362 -27.30 13.33 -4.81
C ASN A 362 -28.52 14.26 -4.91
N ILE A 363 -29.58 13.86 -5.62
CA ILE A 363 -30.85 14.61 -5.66
C ILE A 363 -31.52 14.65 -4.28
N VAL A 364 -31.58 13.51 -3.58
CA VAL A 364 -32.15 13.45 -2.22
C VAL A 364 -31.35 14.33 -1.26
N TRP A 365 -30.02 14.28 -1.32
CA TRP A 365 -29.16 15.08 -0.46
C TRP A 365 -29.22 16.58 -0.75
N ALA A 366 -29.31 16.97 -2.03
CA ALA A 366 -29.49 18.36 -2.41
C ALA A 366 -30.74 18.96 -1.78
N LYS A 367 -31.89 18.30 -1.95
CA LYS A 367 -33.17 18.74 -1.35
C LYS A 367 -33.11 18.81 0.17
N LYS A 368 -32.45 17.85 0.81
CA LYS A 368 -32.25 17.87 2.27
C LYS A 368 -31.43 19.08 2.70
N LEU A 369 -30.29 19.34 2.05
CA LEU A 369 -29.41 20.46 2.40
C LEU A 369 -30.09 21.82 2.17
N GLU A 370 -30.80 22.00 1.05
CA GLU A 370 -31.58 23.22 0.78
C GLU A 370 -32.62 23.49 1.85
N HIS A 371 -33.35 22.45 2.29
CA HIS A 371 -34.36 22.58 3.34
C HIS A 371 -33.78 23.06 4.67
N GLU A 372 -32.52 22.70 4.96
CA GLU A 372 -31.80 23.03 6.19
C GLU A 372 -31.06 24.38 6.11
N GLY A 373 -31.24 25.13 5.02
CA GLY A 373 -30.67 26.47 4.85
C GLY A 373 -29.25 26.50 4.27
N VAL A 374 -28.74 25.37 3.76
CA VAL A 374 -27.46 25.32 3.04
C VAL A 374 -27.63 25.91 1.64
N HIS A 375 -26.70 26.76 1.21
CA HIS A 375 -26.67 27.25 -0.15
C HIS A 375 -26.12 26.16 -1.09
N VAL A 376 -27.03 25.39 -1.70
CA VAL A 376 -26.68 24.32 -2.64
C VAL A 376 -26.45 24.88 -4.04
N ILE A 377 -25.33 24.50 -4.65
CA ILE A 377 -24.95 24.88 -6.02
C ILE A 377 -24.81 23.64 -6.89
N TYR A 378 -25.53 23.64 -8.01
CA TYR A 378 -25.54 22.57 -8.99
C TYR A 378 -24.46 22.76 -10.07
N GLY A 379 -23.19 22.87 -9.65
CA GLY A 379 -22.05 23.03 -10.55
C GLY A 379 -22.14 24.25 -11.49
N ILE A 380 -21.33 24.23 -12.55
CA ILE A 380 -21.34 25.23 -13.63
C ILE A 380 -21.88 24.56 -14.90
N LEU A 381 -22.71 25.26 -15.69
CA LEU A 381 -23.22 24.74 -16.96
C LEU A 381 -22.06 24.29 -17.87
N GLY A 382 -22.13 23.06 -18.39
CA GLY A 382 -21.11 22.47 -19.27
C GLY A 382 -19.85 21.91 -18.57
N LEU A 383 -19.68 22.10 -17.26
CA LEU A 383 -18.53 21.59 -16.51
C LEU A 383 -18.95 20.69 -15.35
N LYS A 384 -18.27 19.55 -15.18
CA LYS A 384 -18.46 18.70 -13.99
C LYS A 384 -17.48 19.06 -12.88
N VAL A 385 -17.96 19.21 -11.64
CA VAL A 385 -17.09 19.55 -10.49
C VAL A 385 -16.55 18.27 -9.89
N HIS A 386 -15.24 18.02 -10.06
CA HIS A 386 -14.59 16.79 -9.60
C HIS A 386 -13.47 17.04 -8.58
N SER A 387 -13.19 18.30 -8.23
CA SER A 387 -12.32 18.63 -7.11
C SER A 387 -12.93 18.21 -5.77
N LYS A 388 -12.08 17.91 -4.78
CA LYS A 388 -12.50 17.55 -3.42
C LYS A 388 -11.90 18.51 -2.43
N MET A 389 -12.71 19.49 -2.06
CA MET A 389 -12.29 20.64 -1.28
C MET A 389 -13.28 20.90 -0.17
N LEU A 390 -12.76 21.17 1.02
CA LEU A 390 -13.48 21.69 2.16
C LEU A 390 -12.75 22.95 2.59
N LEU A 391 -13.48 24.04 2.76
CA LEU A 391 -12.98 25.33 3.23
C LEU A 391 -13.76 25.70 4.50
N ILE A 392 -13.04 25.92 5.59
CA ILE A 392 -13.58 26.39 6.86
C ILE A 392 -13.04 27.80 7.09
N VAL A 393 -13.94 28.74 7.37
CA VAL A 393 -13.62 30.14 7.63
C VAL A 393 -13.92 30.43 9.10
N LYS A 394 -12.89 30.79 9.85
CA LYS A 394 -12.94 31.04 11.28
C LYS A 394 -12.54 32.48 11.59
N LYS A 395 -13.22 33.10 12.55
CA LYS A 395 -12.83 34.38 13.15
C LYS A 395 -11.74 34.12 14.20
N ASP A 396 -10.63 34.83 14.09
CA ASP A 396 -9.51 34.79 15.04
C ASP A 396 -9.26 36.21 15.53
N GLY A 397 -9.92 36.56 16.65
CA GLY A 397 -9.99 37.94 17.13
C GLY A 397 -10.66 38.88 16.11
N THR A 398 -9.88 39.79 15.53
CA THR A 398 -10.34 40.72 14.48
C THR A 398 -10.03 40.24 13.06
N GLN A 399 -9.31 39.12 12.90
CA GLN A 399 -8.90 38.59 11.61
C GLN A 399 -9.77 37.39 11.21
N ILE A 400 -9.75 37.09 9.91
CA ILE A 400 -10.37 35.88 9.36
C ILE A 400 -9.26 34.93 8.96
N LYS A 401 -9.34 33.70 9.47
CA LYS A 401 -8.46 32.60 9.13
C LYS A 401 -9.21 31.55 8.33
N ARG A 402 -8.49 30.89 7.43
CA ARG A 402 -9.05 29.88 6.54
C ARG A 402 -8.28 28.58 6.72
N TYR A 403 -9.02 27.49 6.77
CA TYR A 403 -8.48 26.14 6.82
C TYR A 403 -9.05 25.40 5.63
N VAL A 404 -8.19 24.66 4.93
CA VAL A 404 -8.63 23.85 3.80
C VAL A 404 -8.24 22.40 3.97
N HIS A 405 -9.15 21.53 3.55
CA HIS A 405 -8.85 20.15 3.24
C HIS A 405 -8.97 19.94 1.73
N LEU A 406 -7.96 19.30 1.14
CA LEU A 406 -7.87 18.97 -0.28
C LEU A 406 -7.61 17.47 -0.43
N GLY A 407 -8.48 16.77 -1.17
CA GLY A 407 -8.41 15.33 -1.37
C GLY A 407 -8.10 14.90 -2.80
N THR A 408 -7.38 13.80 -2.98
CA THR A 408 -7.30 13.10 -4.29
C THR A 408 -8.53 12.21 -4.54
N GLY A 409 -9.20 11.80 -3.45
CA GLY A 409 -10.35 10.89 -3.42
C GLY A 409 -11.66 11.57 -3.04
N ASN A 410 -12.78 10.86 -3.18
CA ASN A 410 -14.12 11.37 -2.85
C ASN A 410 -14.39 11.34 -1.33
N TYR A 411 -15.34 12.15 -0.88
CA TYR A 411 -15.88 12.15 0.48
C TYR A 411 -16.84 10.97 0.76
N ASN A 412 -16.39 9.73 0.54
CA ASN A 412 -17.18 8.52 0.77
C ASN A 412 -16.41 7.50 1.61
N LEU A 413 -16.94 7.22 2.81
CA LEU A 413 -16.35 6.36 3.84
C LEU A 413 -16.19 4.88 3.39
N ALA A 414 -17.07 4.38 2.52
CA ALA A 414 -16.95 3.03 2.01
C ALA A 414 -15.77 2.92 1.04
N SER A 415 -15.62 3.89 0.13
CA SER A 415 -14.50 3.92 -0.81
C SER A 415 -13.16 4.19 -0.11
N SER A 416 -13.11 5.00 0.93
CA SER A 416 -11.85 5.32 1.63
C SER A 416 -11.18 4.10 2.28
N LYS A 417 -11.91 2.99 2.47
CA LYS A 417 -11.37 1.71 2.96
C LYS A 417 -10.77 0.82 1.87
N MET A 418 -11.06 1.11 0.59
CA MET A 418 -10.63 0.30 -0.56
C MET A 418 -9.70 1.06 -1.51
N TYR A 419 -9.69 2.39 -1.48
CA TYR A 419 -9.00 3.25 -2.44
C TYR A 419 -7.79 3.89 -1.77
N THR A 420 -6.68 4.00 -2.50
CA THR A 420 -5.50 4.75 -2.01
C THR A 420 -5.65 6.22 -2.38
N ASP A 421 -5.73 7.09 -1.38
CA ASP A 421 -5.98 8.52 -1.58
C ASP A 421 -5.30 9.38 -0.51
N TYR A 422 -4.92 10.60 -0.87
CA TYR A 422 -4.38 11.56 0.08
C TYR A 422 -5.43 12.58 0.50
N SER A 423 -5.42 12.89 1.79
CA SER A 423 -6.15 14.01 2.40
C SER A 423 -5.13 15.00 2.97
N PHE A 424 -5.08 16.19 2.39
CA PHE A 424 -4.14 17.24 2.74
C PHE A 424 -4.84 18.37 3.47
N PHE A 425 -4.29 18.79 4.61
CA PHE A 425 -4.83 19.85 5.45
C PHE A 425 -3.82 20.98 5.57
N THR A 426 -4.25 22.21 5.30
CA THR A 426 -3.37 23.38 5.39
C THR A 426 -4.12 24.64 5.78
N SER A 427 -3.40 25.57 6.40
CA SER A 427 -3.80 26.95 6.64
C SER A 427 -2.95 27.95 5.83
N ASP A 428 -2.19 27.45 4.83
CA ASP A 428 -1.37 28.28 3.96
C ASP A 428 -2.20 29.36 3.26
N LYS A 429 -1.71 30.60 3.30
CA LYS A 429 -2.48 31.76 2.84
C LYS A 429 -2.73 31.74 1.34
N ALA A 430 -1.76 31.30 0.53
CA ALA A 430 -1.91 31.28 -0.92
C ALA A 430 -2.89 30.18 -1.35
N ILE A 431 -2.74 28.97 -0.81
CA ILE A 431 -3.62 27.84 -1.11
C ILE A 431 -5.06 28.14 -0.63
N THR A 432 -5.24 28.60 0.60
CA THR A 432 -6.58 28.88 1.16
C THR A 432 -7.30 30.01 0.43
N GLN A 433 -6.57 31.00 -0.07
CA GLN A 433 -7.11 32.07 -0.89
C GLN A 433 -7.53 31.57 -2.27
N ASP A 434 -6.68 30.77 -2.94
CA ASP A 434 -7.02 30.17 -4.22
C ASP A 434 -8.27 29.28 -4.10
N VAL A 435 -8.38 28.44 -3.06
CA VAL A 435 -9.60 27.62 -2.81
C VAL A 435 -10.84 28.49 -2.63
N SER A 436 -10.72 29.62 -1.91
CA SER A 436 -11.83 30.57 -1.75
C SER A 436 -12.28 31.16 -3.10
N GLU A 437 -11.32 31.52 -3.95
CA GLU A 437 -11.56 32.04 -5.29
C GLU A 437 -12.16 30.96 -6.22
N ILE A 438 -11.78 29.69 -6.09
CA ILE A 438 -12.41 28.58 -6.80
C ILE A 438 -13.87 28.41 -6.36
N PHE A 439 -14.20 28.47 -5.07
CA PHE A 439 -15.60 28.44 -4.66
C PHE A 439 -16.38 29.63 -5.20
N ASN A 440 -15.78 30.82 -5.30
CA ASN A 440 -16.43 31.97 -5.94
C ASN A 440 -16.63 31.77 -7.45
N TYR A 441 -15.69 31.10 -8.12
CA TYR A 441 -15.82 30.68 -9.52
C TYR A 441 -16.96 29.64 -9.70
N LEU A 442 -17.10 28.71 -8.76
CA LEU A 442 -18.17 27.71 -8.78
C LEU A 442 -19.56 28.30 -8.48
N THR A 443 -19.62 29.40 -7.71
CA THR A 443 -20.88 29.99 -7.23
C THR A 443 -21.32 31.25 -7.99
N GLY A 444 -20.52 31.77 -8.92
CA GLY A 444 -20.88 33.00 -9.63
C GLY A 444 -20.10 33.25 -10.92
N TYR A 445 -20.38 34.39 -11.56
CA TYR A 445 -19.75 34.85 -12.82
C TYR A 445 -18.29 35.32 -12.68
N SER A 446 -17.54 34.80 -11.70
CA SER A 446 -16.14 35.20 -11.49
C SER A 446 -15.32 34.88 -12.74
N ARG A 447 -14.61 35.87 -13.29
CA ARG A 447 -13.74 35.72 -14.46
C ARG A 447 -12.28 35.43 -14.09
N GLN A 448 -12.05 34.88 -12.90
CA GLN A 448 -10.71 34.57 -12.43
C GLN A 448 -10.09 33.46 -13.29
N THR A 449 -9.00 33.76 -13.99
CA THR A 449 -8.28 32.82 -14.86
C THR A 449 -6.92 32.40 -14.31
N SER A 450 -6.45 33.05 -13.24
CA SER A 450 -5.16 32.78 -12.62
C SER A 450 -5.28 32.52 -11.11
N PHE A 451 -4.40 31.65 -10.63
CA PHE A 451 -4.29 31.22 -9.24
C PHE A 451 -2.82 31.32 -8.82
N ARG A 452 -2.57 31.49 -7.52
CA ARG A 452 -1.22 31.74 -6.96
C ARG A 452 -0.39 30.46 -6.90
N SER A 453 -1.03 29.37 -6.49
CA SER A 453 -0.38 28.09 -6.19
C SER A 453 -1.09 26.92 -6.85
N LEU A 454 -2.41 26.99 -7.02
CA LEU A 454 -3.20 25.88 -7.56
C LEU A 454 -3.16 25.82 -9.09
N LEU A 455 -3.12 24.59 -9.61
CA LEU A 455 -3.43 24.30 -11.00
C LEU A 455 -4.88 23.82 -11.08
N VAL A 456 -5.70 24.57 -11.81
CA VAL A 456 -7.15 24.39 -11.87
C VAL A 456 -7.57 24.13 -13.31
N SER A 457 -8.32 23.06 -13.53
CA SER A 457 -8.95 22.80 -14.82
C SER A 457 -10.32 23.48 -14.88
N PRO A 458 -10.74 23.97 -16.06
CA PRO A 458 -10.02 23.98 -17.34
C PRO A 458 -9.13 25.21 -17.57
N LEU A 459 -8.77 25.93 -16.51
CA LEU A 459 -8.22 27.28 -16.58
C LEU A 459 -6.71 27.31 -16.89
N ASN A 460 -5.88 26.79 -16.00
CA ASN A 460 -4.41 26.88 -16.10
C ASN A 460 -3.68 25.54 -15.96
N MET A 461 -4.39 24.43 -15.68
CA MET A 461 -3.75 23.15 -15.35
C MET A 461 -2.89 22.59 -16.48
N ARG A 462 -3.42 22.50 -17.71
CA ARG A 462 -2.68 21.92 -18.85
C ARG A 462 -1.41 22.72 -19.15
N GLU A 463 -1.54 24.03 -19.30
CA GLU A 463 -0.40 24.91 -19.59
C GLU A 463 0.62 24.91 -18.44
N GLY A 464 0.16 24.87 -17.19
CA GLY A 464 1.02 24.75 -16.02
C GLY A 464 1.83 23.46 -16.00
N LEU A 465 1.23 22.32 -16.35
CA LEU A 465 1.94 21.03 -16.47
C LEU A 465 2.91 21.03 -17.65
N LEU A 466 2.50 21.54 -18.82
CA LEU A 466 3.36 21.65 -19.99
C LEU A 466 4.60 22.50 -19.73
N SER A 467 4.44 23.64 -19.06
CA SER A 467 5.54 24.51 -18.66
C SER A 467 6.54 23.79 -17.75
N LYS A 468 6.05 23.01 -16.76
CA LYS A 468 6.91 22.23 -15.86
C LYS A 468 7.64 21.09 -16.58
N ILE A 469 6.98 20.40 -17.51
CA ILE A 469 7.63 19.38 -18.34
C ILE A 469 8.73 20.01 -19.19
N ASN A 470 8.45 21.12 -19.87
CA ASN A 470 9.43 21.83 -20.70
C ASN A 470 10.67 22.26 -19.89
N ARG A 471 10.48 22.66 -18.63
CA ARG A 471 11.61 22.98 -17.75
C ARG A 471 12.47 21.76 -17.42
N GLU A 472 11.90 20.57 -17.29
CA GLU A 472 12.70 19.33 -17.15
C GLU A 472 13.45 19.01 -18.45
N VAL A 473 12.85 19.31 -19.61
CA VAL A 473 13.50 19.14 -20.92
C VAL A 473 14.80 19.94 -21.02
N GLU A 474 14.80 21.18 -20.50
CA GLU A 474 16.01 22.03 -20.45
C GLU A 474 17.16 21.42 -19.62
N LEU A 475 16.86 20.49 -18.71
CA LEU A 475 17.86 19.78 -17.89
C LEU A 475 18.42 18.51 -18.57
N GLY A 476 17.80 18.06 -19.66
CA GLY A 476 18.16 16.84 -20.38
C GLY A 476 18.23 15.61 -19.47
N SER A 477 19.36 14.89 -19.49
CA SER A 477 19.57 13.67 -18.69
C SER A 477 19.59 13.86 -17.17
N LYS A 478 19.69 15.10 -16.69
CA LYS A 478 19.54 15.44 -15.26
C LYS A 478 18.08 15.64 -14.85
N GLY A 479 17.19 15.87 -15.82
CA GLY A 479 15.76 16.03 -15.56
C GLY A 479 15.12 14.73 -15.10
N LYS A 480 14.11 14.83 -14.23
CA LYS A 480 13.36 13.67 -13.76
C LYS A 480 11.90 14.01 -13.51
N ILE A 481 11.02 13.17 -14.05
CA ILE A 481 9.57 13.26 -13.90
C ILE A 481 9.05 11.96 -13.30
N ILE A 482 8.17 12.05 -12.29
CA ILE A 482 7.41 10.89 -11.80
C ILE A 482 5.94 11.27 -11.75
N PHE A 483 5.11 10.64 -12.57
CA PHE A 483 3.66 10.84 -12.54
C PHE A 483 2.94 9.58 -12.11
N LYS A 484 1.99 9.71 -11.18
CA LYS A 484 1.06 8.66 -10.78
C LYS A 484 -0.35 9.14 -11.01
N MET A 485 -1.17 8.35 -11.70
CA MET A 485 -2.60 8.65 -11.89
C MET A 485 -3.39 7.42 -12.35
N ASN A 486 -4.71 7.55 -12.51
CA ASN A 486 -5.51 6.43 -13.01
C ASN A 486 -5.47 6.32 -14.52
N SER A 487 -5.36 7.42 -15.26
CA SER A 487 -5.36 7.37 -16.74
C SER A 487 -4.56 8.51 -17.38
N LEU A 488 -3.86 8.18 -18.46
CA LEU A 488 -3.07 9.09 -19.29
C LEU A 488 -3.48 8.93 -20.76
N VAL A 489 -4.16 9.94 -21.30
CA VAL A 489 -4.74 9.95 -22.65
C VAL A 489 -4.56 11.31 -23.37
N ASP A 490 -4.31 12.40 -22.64
CA ASP A 490 -4.14 13.74 -23.25
C ASP A 490 -2.92 13.79 -24.18
N GLU A 491 -3.18 14.13 -25.44
CA GLU A 491 -2.17 14.11 -26.49
C GLU A 491 -1.09 15.16 -26.29
N LYS A 492 -1.47 16.38 -25.87
CA LYS A 492 -0.50 17.48 -25.72
C LYS A 492 0.51 17.14 -24.63
N ILE A 493 0.05 16.55 -23.52
CA ILE A 493 0.93 16.09 -22.44
C ILE A 493 1.77 14.89 -22.89
N ILE A 494 1.19 13.89 -23.56
CA ILE A 494 1.94 12.73 -24.07
C ILE A 494 3.05 13.16 -25.02
N GLN A 495 2.77 14.07 -25.95
CA GLN A 495 3.78 14.61 -26.87
C GLN A 495 4.90 15.37 -26.12
N ALA A 496 4.55 16.11 -25.07
CA ALA A 496 5.54 16.77 -24.22
C ALA A 496 6.43 15.76 -23.49
N LEU A 497 5.88 14.66 -22.99
CA LEU A 497 6.64 13.57 -22.35
C LEU A 497 7.57 12.85 -23.33
N TYR A 498 7.13 12.63 -24.58
CA TYR A 498 8.02 12.09 -25.63
C TYR A 498 9.19 13.02 -25.92
N ARG A 499 8.95 14.33 -26.09
CA ARG A 499 10.03 15.31 -26.26
C ARG A 499 11.00 15.32 -25.08
N ALA A 500 10.47 15.25 -23.85
CA ALA A 500 11.30 15.16 -22.66
C ALA A 500 12.18 13.89 -22.67
N SER A 501 11.62 12.74 -23.04
CA SER A 501 12.41 11.50 -23.20
C SER A 501 13.49 11.62 -24.27
N GLN A 502 13.22 12.32 -25.38
CA GLN A 502 14.19 12.52 -26.47
C GLN A 502 15.41 13.36 -26.04
N GLU A 503 15.21 14.31 -25.14
CA GLU A 503 16.30 15.11 -24.55
C GLU A 503 17.01 14.38 -23.37
N GLY A 504 16.58 13.16 -23.05
CA GLY A 504 17.24 12.31 -22.05
C GLY A 504 16.60 12.32 -20.65
N VAL A 505 15.52 13.09 -20.44
CA VAL A 505 14.81 13.18 -19.15
C VAL A 505 14.32 11.79 -18.73
N LYS A 506 14.56 11.41 -17.48
CA LYS A 506 14.07 10.13 -16.92
C LYS A 506 12.63 10.27 -16.46
N ILE A 507 11.73 9.43 -16.97
CA ILE A 507 10.29 9.54 -16.74
C ILE A 507 9.73 8.20 -16.23
N ASP A 508 9.19 8.20 -15.01
CA ASP A 508 8.46 7.08 -14.44
C ASP A 508 6.95 7.41 -14.38
N LEU A 509 6.14 6.55 -15.00
CA LEU A 509 4.68 6.69 -15.06
C LEU A 509 4.02 5.52 -14.34
N ILE A 510 3.25 5.80 -13.29
CA ILE A 510 2.47 4.82 -12.54
C ILE A 510 1.01 4.97 -12.94
N ILE A 511 0.56 4.19 -13.92
CA ILE A 511 -0.77 4.28 -14.54
C ILE A 511 -1.50 2.95 -14.38
N ARG A 512 -2.53 2.91 -13.53
CA ARG A 512 -3.27 1.66 -13.29
C ARG A 512 -4.32 1.32 -14.36
N GLY A 513 -4.85 2.36 -15.01
CA GLY A 513 -6.01 2.29 -15.89
C GLY A 513 -5.63 2.47 -17.35
N VAL A 514 -6.30 3.40 -18.04
CA VAL A 514 -6.07 3.62 -19.47
C VAL A 514 -4.79 4.41 -19.68
N CYS A 515 -3.84 3.86 -20.43
CA CYS A 515 -2.64 4.55 -20.89
C CYS A 515 -2.55 4.43 -22.41
N THR A 516 -2.50 5.56 -23.13
CA THR A 516 -2.29 5.57 -24.59
C THR A 516 -0.86 5.95 -24.97
N LEU A 517 0.00 6.25 -24.00
CA LEU A 517 1.44 6.43 -24.21
C LEU A 517 2.09 5.05 -24.41
N ILE A 518 3.01 4.96 -25.37
CA ILE A 518 3.79 3.74 -25.65
C ILE A 518 5.23 3.97 -25.17
N PRO A 519 5.67 3.26 -24.11
CA PRO A 519 7.02 3.40 -23.58
C PRO A 519 8.04 2.59 -24.38
N GLN A 520 9.34 2.84 -24.16
CA GLN A 520 10.44 2.02 -24.65
C GLN A 520 10.56 1.93 -26.20
N ILE A 521 10.14 2.98 -26.92
CA ILE A 521 10.42 3.14 -28.34
C ILE A 521 11.77 3.87 -28.49
N GLU A 522 12.70 3.27 -29.22
CA GLU A 522 14.02 3.86 -29.52
C GLU A 522 13.87 5.28 -30.07
N LYS A 523 14.70 6.23 -29.60
CA LYS A 523 14.70 7.65 -30.02
C LYS A 523 13.39 8.43 -29.79
N MET A 524 12.45 7.88 -29.02
CA MET A 524 11.16 8.53 -28.76
C MET A 524 10.72 8.41 -27.29
N SER A 525 10.75 7.21 -26.72
CA SER A 525 10.27 6.94 -25.36
C SER A 525 11.16 5.97 -24.57
N GLU A 526 12.43 5.81 -24.96
CA GLU A 526 13.41 4.94 -24.30
C GLU A 526 13.67 5.31 -22.82
N ASN A 527 13.48 6.58 -22.47
CA ASN A 527 13.62 7.07 -21.09
C ASN A 527 12.30 7.09 -20.32
N ILE A 528 11.22 6.54 -20.89
CA ILE A 528 9.90 6.46 -20.26
C ILE A 528 9.61 5.02 -19.82
N ARG A 529 9.43 4.84 -18.52
CA ARG A 529 8.96 3.59 -17.92
C ARG A 529 7.50 3.75 -17.51
N VAL A 530 6.65 2.78 -17.85
CA VAL A 530 5.24 2.77 -17.45
C VAL A 530 4.94 1.50 -16.66
N VAL A 531 4.47 1.67 -15.42
CA VAL A 531 4.07 0.57 -14.53
C VAL A 531 2.62 0.70 -14.10
N SER A 532 1.98 -0.43 -13.84
CA SER A 532 0.63 -0.54 -13.31
C SER A 532 0.65 -1.43 -12.06
N VAL A 533 0.08 -0.94 -10.96
CA VAL A 533 0.00 -1.69 -9.70
C VAL A 533 -1.41 -2.25 -9.54
N ILE A 534 -1.50 -3.56 -9.37
CA ILE A 534 -2.75 -4.28 -9.10
C ILE A 534 -2.56 -5.07 -7.82
N GLY A 535 -3.14 -4.59 -6.73
CA GLY A 535 -3.04 -5.23 -5.41
C GLY A 535 -4.37 -5.22 -4.66
N ARG A 536 -4.29 -5.42 -3.34
CA ARG A 536 -5.44 -5.42 -2.43
C ARG A 536 -6.26 -4.12 -2.51
N PHE A 537 -5.58 -2.98 -2.54
CA PHE A 537 -6.22 -1.68 -2.59
C PHE A 537 -6.24 -1.16 -4.03
N LEU A 538 -7.27 -0.39 -4.34
CA LEU A 538 -7.43 0.25 -5.62
C LEU A 538 -6.58 1.51 -5.64
N GLU A 539 -5.48 1.49 -6.39
CA GLU A 539 -4.68 2.70 -6.55
C GLU A 539 -5.55 3.85 -7.07
N HIS A 540 -5.56 5.03 -6.43
CA HIS A 540 -6.46 6.11 -6.87
C HIS A 540 -5.86 7.51 -6.80
N SER A 541 -4.88 7.73 -5.94
CA SER A 541 -4.18 9.01 -5.79
C SER A 541 -3.54 9.47 -7.10
N ARG A 542 -3.57 10.79 -7.36
CA ARG A 542 -2.80 11.41 -8.45
C ARG A 542 -1.67 12.28 -7.90
N ILE A 543 -0.47 12.05 -8.41
CA ILE A 543 0.79 12.66 -7.95
C ILE A 543 1.60 13.09 -9.17
N PHE A 544 2.12 14.32 -9.14
CA PHE A 544 2.95 14.87 -10.20
C PHE A 544 4.23 15.44 -9.59
N TYR A 545 5.35 14.75 -9.82
CA TYR A 545 6.66 15.14 -9.31
C TYR A 545 7.58 15.60 -10.45
N PHE A 546 8.32 16.67 -10.20
CA PHE A 546 9.32 17.27 -11.06
C PHE A 546 10.60 17.54 -10.25
N PHE A 547 11.76 17.17 -10.78
CA PHE A 547 13.04 17.35 -10.06
C PHE A 547 13.49 18.81 -9.99
N ASN A 548 13.30 19.57 -11.07
CA ASN A 548 13.48 21.02 -11.15
C ASN A 548 14.84 21.49 -10.60
N ASP A 549 15.91 20.87 -11.09
CA ASP A 549 17.31 21.18 -10.72
C ASP A 549 17.53 21.17 -9.18
N GLY A 550 16.94 20.18 -8.51
CA GLY A 550 16.99 20.02 -7.05
C GLY A 550 15.99 20.88 -6.27
N LYS A 551 15.29 21.83 -6.91
CA LYS A 551 14.16 22.57 -6.31
C LYS A 551 12.85 21.84 -6.59
N GLU A 552 12.79 20.60 -6.12
CA GLU A 552 11.75 19.63 -6.46
C GLU A 552 10.34 20.20 -6.27
N GLU A 553 9.43 19.91 -7.20
CA GLU A 553 8.03 20.27 -7.09
C GLU A 553 7.17 19.01 -7.07
N LEU A 554 6.21 18.94 -6.14
CA LEU A 554 5.28 17.82 -6.03
C LEU A 554 3.87 18.36 -5.89
N TYR A 555 2.97 17.85 -6.73
CA TYR A 555 1.55 18.17 -6.70
C TYR A 555 0.73 16.90 -6.44
N LEU A 556 -0.32 17.05 -5.64
CA LEU A 556 -1.39 16.07 -5.51
C LEU A 556 -2.66 16.63 -6.11
N GLY A 557 -3.62 15.79 -6.48
CA GLY A 557 -4.92 16.32 -6.87
C GLY A 557 -5.92 15.31 -7.41
N SER A 558 -6.97 15.86 -8.01
CA SER A 558 -8.14 15.08 -8.44
C SER A 558 -8.12 14.68 -9.92
N ALA A 559 -7.27 15.35 -10.74
CA ALA A 559 -7.24 15.17 -12.18
C ALA A 559 -6.41 13.96 -12.62
N ASP A 560 -7.00 13.12 -13.47
CA ASP A 560 -6.25 12.30 -14.42
C ASP A 560 -5.91 13.13 -15.67
N LEU A 561 -4.94 12.69 -16.48
CA LEU A 561 -4.56 13.39 -17.71
C LEU A 561 -5.40 12.90 -18.90
N MET A 562 -6.69 13.25 -18.89
CA MET A 562 -7.62 13.00 -19.99
C MET A 562 -8.28 14.33 -20.42
N GLU A 563 -8.65 14.44 -21.70
CA GLU A 563 -9.31 15.64 -22.25
C GLU A 563 -10.51 16.09 -21.41
N ARG A 564 -11.41 15.18 -21.03
CA ARG A 564 -12.57 15.50 -20.18
C ARG A 564 -12.18 16.06 -18.80
N ASN A 565 -11.04 15.64 -18.23
CA ASN A 565 -10.57 16.10 -16.92
C ASN A 565 -9.92 17.48 -17.05
N LEU A 566 -9.20 17.70 -18.15
CA LEU A 566 -8.49 18.95 -18.38
C LEU A 566 -9.38 20.06 -18.94
N ASP A 567 -10.42 19.75 -19.71
CA ASP A 567 -11.22 20.73 -20.46
C ASP A 567 -12.69 20.84 -20.01
N ARG A 568 -13.28 19.74 -19.50
CA ARG A 568 -14.73 19.66 -19.22
C ARG A 568 -15.05 19.43 -17.74
N ARG A 569 -14.05 19.57 -16.87
CA ARG A 569 -14.17 19.39 -15.42
C ARG A 569 -13.45 20.49 -14.67
N VAL A 570 -14.01 20.81 -13.51
CA VAL A 570 -13.31 21.56 -12.48
C VAL A 570 -12.53 20.58 -11.62
N GLU A 571 -11.23 20.50 -11.88
CA GLU A 571 -10.26 19.68 -11.14
C GLU A 571 -9.19 20.59 -10.53
N VAL A 572 -8.54 20.12 -9.47
CA VAL A 572 -7.48 20.88 -8.79
C VAL A 572 -6.27 19.98 -8.56
N LEU A 573 -5.08 20.49 -8.93
CA LEU A 573 -3.81 20.02 -8.40
C LEU A 573 -3.25 21.08 -7.46
N PHE A 574 -2.78 20.64 -6.30
CA PHE A 574 -2.27 21.48 -5.23
C PHE A 574 -0.83 21.08 -4.87
N PRO A 575 0.06 22.07 -4.67
CA PRO A 575 1.46 21.80 -4.36
C PRO A 575 1.63 21.37 -2.90
N ILE A 576 2.58 20.47 -2.65
CA ILE A 576 3.04 20.13 -1.30
C ILE A 576 4.29 20.94 -1.02
N LEU A 577 4.14 22.05 -0.30
CA LEU A 577 5.24 22.99 -0.02
C LEU A 577 6.16 22.49 1.09
N ASN A 578 5.61 21.71 2.04
CA ASN A 578 6.36 21.17 3.16
C ASN A 578 7.34 20.06 2.70
N HIS A 579 8.63 20.26 2.97
CA HIS A 579 9.69 19.32 2.60
C HIS A 579 9.50 17.92 3.19
N VAL A 580 9.11 17.81 4.47
CA VAL A 580 8.92 16.52 5.15
C VAL A 580 7.80 15.71 4.47
N LEU A 581 6.68 16.35 4.15
CA LEU A 581 5.57 15.71 3.46
C LEU A 581 5.93 15.31 2.03
N ARG A 582 6.75 16.11 1.32
CA ARG A 582 7.26 15.73 -0.01
C ARG A 582 8.13 14.47 0.06
N GLU A 583 9.05 14.39 1.00
CA GLU A 583 9.91 13.20 1.16
C GLU A 583 9.10 11.96 1.55
N GLU A 584 8.07 12.11 2.38
CA GLU A 584 7.12 11.03 2.70
C GLU A 584 6.45 10.50 1.42
N ILE A 585 5.88 11.37 0.59
CA ILE A 585 5.21 10.96 -0.66
C ILE A 585 6.21 10.37 -1.67
N LYS A 586 7.42 10.93 -1.77
CA LYS A 586 8.50 10.36 -2.61
C LYS A 586 8.89 8.97 -2.14
N SER A 587 8.91 8.71 -0.84
CA SER A 587 9.15 7.37 -0.29
C SER A 587 8.08 6.37 -0.75
N HIS A 588 6.80 6.77 -0.75
CA HIS A 588 5.70 5.95 -1.25
C HIS A 588 5.84 5.66 -2.75
N LEU A 589 6.18 6.67 -3.56
CA LEU A 589 6.46 6.50 -4.99
C LEU A 589 7.64 5.54 -5.23
N ASN A 590 8.71 5.68 -4.45
CA ASN A 590 9.89 4.81 -4.56
C ASN A 590 9.58 3.36 -4.17
N ILE A 591 8.72 3.13 -3.17
CA ILE A 591 8.25 1.79 -2.81
C ILE A 591 7.50 1.18 -4.01
N ILE A 592 6.59 1.92 -4.63
CA ILE A 592 5.83 1.47 -5.80
C ILE A 592 6.78 1.15 -6.98
N LEU A 593 7.71 2.03 -7.30
CA LEU A 593 8.60 1.85 -8.45
C LEU A 593 9.62 0.72 -8.27
N LYS A 594 9.91 0.37 -7.02
CA LYS A 594 10.74 -0.78 -6.62
C LYS A 594 9.92 -2.05 -6.33
N ASP A 595 8.59 -1.96 -6.35
CA ASP A 595 7.73 -3.13 -6.23
C ASP A 595 7.80 -3.92 -7.53
N VAL A 596 7.84 -5.23 -7.34
CA VAL A 596 8.08 -6.22 -8.37
C VAL A 596 7.12 -7.41 -8.18
N THR A 597 6.32 -7.41 -7.10
CA THR A 597 5.36 -8.48 -6.77
C THR A 597 3.96 -8.17 -7.32
N ASN A 598 3.48 -6.92 -7.22
CA ASN A 598 2.14 -6.53 -7.66
C ASN A 598 2.17 -5.53 -8.82
N THR A 599 3.33 -5.40 -9.44
CA THR A 599 3.63 -4.36 -10.43
C THR A 599 3.85 -4.97 -11.82
N TRP A 600 3.11 -4.45 -12.78
CA TRP A 600 3.13 -4.85 -14.18
C TRP A 600 3.75 -3.75 -15.01
N GLU A 601 4.68 -4.10 -15.91
CA GLU A 601 5.34 -3.12 -16.76
C GLU A 601 4.77 -3.17 -18.18
N LEU A 602 4.42 -1.99 -18.73
CA LEU A 602 3.91 -1.87 -20.09
C LEU A 602 5.08 -1.91 -21.07
N SER A 603 5.06 -2.90 -21.97
CA SER A 603 6.05 -3.04 -23.03
C SER A 603 5.69 -2.17 -24.25
N SER A 604 6.67 -1.92 -25.13
CA SER A 604 6.50 -1.15 -26.38
C SER A 604 5.48 -1.75 -27.37
N ASN A 605 5.12 -3.03 -27.21
CA ASN A 605 4.07 -3.70 -28.00
C ASN A 605 2.65 -3.55 -27.40
N GLY A 606 2.48 -2.75 -26.35
CA GLY A 606 1.20 -2.50 -25.69
C GLY A 606 0.72 -3.61 -24.75
N LYS A 607 1.54 -4.64 -24.49
CA LYS A 607 1.22 -5.69 -23.52
C LYS A 607 1.86 -5.39 -22.17
N TYR A 608 1.11 -5.64 -21.11
CA TYR A 608 1.64 -5.67 -19.75
C TYR A 608 2.33 -7.00 -19.48
N ARG A 609 3.46 -6.96 -18.79
CA ARG A 609 4.20 -8.13 -18.33
C ARG A 609 4.39 -8.05 -16.82
N GLU A 610 4.15 -9.17 -16.16
CA GLU A 610 4.60 -9.38 -14.78
C GLU A 610 6.13 -9.37 -14.79
N GLN A 611 6.76 -8.89 -13.72
CA GLN A 611 8.20 -9.09 -13.59
C GLN A 611 8.43 -10.59 -13.30
N GLY A 612 9.07 -11.29 -14.24
CA GLY A 612 8.92 -12.74 -14.49
C GLY A 612 9.17 -13.74 -13.33
N LYS A 613 8.85 -15.01 -13.59
CA LYS A 613 8.99 -16.12 -12.62
C LYS A 613 10.42 -16.61 -12.47
N LEU A 614 10.79 -17.01 -11.25
CA LEU A 614 12.06 -17.68 -10.96
C LEU A 614 11.83 -19.15 -10.60
N GLU A 615 12.66 -20.03 -11.13
CA GLU A 615 12.74 -21.44 -10.73
C GLU A 615 13.53 -21.55 -9.42
N CYS A 616 12.97 -22.23 -8.41
CA CYS A 616 13.67 -22.44 -7.13
C CYS A 616 13.35 -23.78 -6.46
N VAL A 617 14.24 -24.20 -5.56
CA VAL A 617 14.15 -25.41 -4.74
C VAL A 617 14.55 -25.07 -3.31
N ILE A 618 13.79 -25.58 -2.33
CA ILE A 618 14.12 -25.46 -0.89
C ILE A 618 14.49 -26.83 -0.35
N ASN A 619 15.67 -26.91 0.29
CA ASN A 619 16.23 -28.12 0.89
C ASN A 619 16.33 -27.94 2.43
N GLN A 620 15.98 -28.97 3.20
CA GLN A 620 16.12 -29.00 4.67
C GLN A 620 16.35 -30.45 5.16
N GLN A 621 16.89 -30.65 6.37
CA GLN A 621 16.85 -31.96 7.05
C GLN A 621 15.39 -32.36 7.29
N ASP A 622 15.08 -33.66 7.38
CA ASP A 622 13.74 -34.28 7.47
C ASP A 622 12.57 -33.31 7.72
N GLN A 623 11.47 -33.43 6.94
CA GLN A 623 10.31 -32.51 6.99
C GLN A 623 9.67 -32.27 8.38
N LEU A 624 10.08 -33.02 9.40
CA LEU A 624 9.63 -32.94 10.79
C LEU A 624 10.50 -32.08 11.71
N LEU A 625 11.68 -31.61 11.27
CA LEU A 625 12.57 -30.75 12.07
C LEU A 625 12.50 -29.30 11.59
N ASP A 626 12.28 -28.37 12.53
CA ASP A 626 12.29 -26.94 12.26
C ASP A 626 13.73 -26.43 11.99
N PRO A 627 13.92 -25.53 11.01
CA PRO A 627 15.25 -24.99 10.72
C PRO A 627 15.72 -24.02 11.82
N THR A 628 17.04 -23.95 12.03
CA THR A 628 17.68 -23.00 12.96
C THR A 628 18.07 -21.68 12.28
N PHE A 629 18.22 -21.69 10.95
CA PHE A 629 18.44 -20.50 10.12
C PHE A 629 17.93 -20.71 8.70
N LEU A 630 17.80 -19.61 7.95
CA LEU A 630 17.47 -19.59 6.53
C LEU A 630 18.74 -19.33 5.72
N SER A 631 18.83 -19.91 4.53
CA SER A 631 19.90 -19.58 3.59
C SER A 631 19.41 -19.48 2.15
N VAL A 632 20.04 -18.58 1.38
CA VAL A 632 19.84 -18.46 -0.06
C VAL A 632 21.18 -18.56 -0.78
N ILE A 633 21.27 -19.44 -1.79
CA ILE A 633 22.51 -19.67 -2.54
C ILE A 633 22.37 -19.23 -4.00
N CYS A 634 23.25 -18.33 -4.42
CA CYS A 634 23.39 -17.85 -5.80
C CYS A 634 24.35 -18.72 -6.62
N HIS A 635 23.94 -19.05 -7.84
CA HIS A 635 24.69 -19.91 -8.74
C HIS A 635 25.72 -19.15 -9.61
N PRO A 636 26.67 -19.82 -10.28
CA PRO A 636 27.69 -19.16 -11.10
C PRO A 636 27.09 -18.59 -12.39
N HIS A 637 27.91 -17.91 -13.19
CA HIS A 637 27.45 -17.01 -14.25
C HIS A 637 26.40 -17.62 -15.21
N PRO A 638 25.22 -16.99 -15.39
CA PRO A 638 24.13 -17.49 -16.25
C PRO A 638 24.53 -17.86 -17.67
N LEU A 639 25.31 -16.99 -18.34
CA LEU A 639 25.74 -17.22 -19.73
C LEU A 639 26.80 -18.32 -19.91
N PHE A 640 27.42 -18.82 -18.84
CA PHE A 640 28.44 -19.87 -18.88
C PHE A 640 27.89 -21.20 -18.35
N GLN A 641 26.62 -21.51 -18.68
CA GLN A 641 25.89 -22.71 -18.25
C GLN A 641 25.78 -22.85 -16.71
N GLY A 642 25.92 -21.75 -15.97
CA GLY A 642 25.72 -21.75 -14.53
C GLY A 642 24.25 -21.97 -14.17
N THR A 643 23.98 -22.90 -13.27
CA THR A 643 22.64 -23.19 -12.75
C THR A 643 22.70 -23.54 -11.26
N MET A 644 21.55 -23.54 -10.58
CA MET A 644 21.40 -23.97 -9.19
C MET A 644 21.89 -25.41 -8.94
N HIS A 645 22.04 -26.23 -9.98
CA HIS A 645 22.52 -27.61 -9.90
C HIS A 645 24.05 -27.74 -9.99
N ASN A 646 24.78 -26.62 -10.05
CA ASN A 646 26.25 -26.64 -10.05
C ASN A 646 26.81 -27.40 -8.83
N LYS A 647 27.89 -28.17 -9.04
CA LYS A 647 28.48 -29.03 -8.00
C LYS A 647 28.91 -28.27 -6.73
N VAL A 648 29.45 -27.05 -6.87
CA VAL A 648 29.86 -26.21 -5.72
C VAL A 648 28.63 -25.68 -4.99
N VAL A 649 27.60 -25.25 -5.73
CA VAL A 649 26.31 -24.79 -5.17
C VAL A 649 25.61 -25.90 -4.40
N VAL A 650 25.58 -27.12 -4.94
CA VAL A 650 25.02 -28.31 -4.28
C VAL A 650 25.84 -28.69 -3.04
N THR A 651 27.17 -28.58 -3.11
CA THR A 651 28.05 -28.83 -1.95
C THR A 651 27.75 -27.86 -0.82
N LEU A 652 27.65 -26.55 -1.10
CA LEU A 652 27.28 -25.53 -0.12
C LEU A 652 25.89 -25.81 0.49
N MET A 653 24.92 -26.20 -0.35
CA MET A 653 23.58 -26.56 0.12
C MET A 653 23.63 -27.72 1.11
N ASN A 654 24.32 -28.81 0.78
CA ASN A 654 24.42 -29.96 1.67
C ASN A 654 25.08 -29.60 3.01
N VAL A 655 26.11 -28.74 2.98
CA VAL A 655 26.78 -28.28 4.21
C VAL A 655 25.84 -27.46 5.09
N LEU A 656 25.11 -26.51 4.50
CA LEU A 656 24.19 -25.64 5.24
C LEU A 656 22.95 -26.38 5.75
N VAL A 657 22.44 -27.35 4.99
CA VAL A 657 21.37 -28.26 5.44
C VAL A 657 21.86 -29.13 6.60
N GLU A 658 23.08 -29.68 6.54
CA GLU A 658 23.67 -30.47 7.63
C GLU A 658 23.84 -29.68 8.93
N LEU A 659 23.91 -28.34 8.84
CA LEU A 659 24.04 -27.42 9.97
C LEU A 659 22.68 -26.96 10.53
N GLY A 660 21.56 -27.46 10.01
CA GLY A 660 20.21 -27.12 10.47
C GLY A 660 19.52 -26.01 9.67
N GLY A 661 20.08 -25.60 8.53
CA GLY A 661 19.51 -24.55 7.69
C GLY A 661 18.39 -25.03 6.76
N ALA A 662 17.36 -24.21 6.57
CA ALA A 662 16.49 -24.30 5.39
C ALA A 662 17.13 -23.50 4.25
N VAL A 663 17.52 -24.20 3.18
CA VAL A 663 18.36 -23.65 2.11
C VAL A 663 17.56 -23.54 0.82
N LEU A 664 17.35 -22.32 0.33
CA LEU A 664 16.79 -22.04 -0.98
C LEU A 664 17.90 -21.87 -2.02
N ARG A 665 17.79 -22.61 -3.12
CA ARG A 665 18.55 -22.38 -4.34
C ARG A 665 17.59 -21.99 -5.46
N PHE A 666 18.01 -21.10 -6.35
CA PHE A 666 17.18 -20.64 -7.46
C PHE A 666 18.04 -20.42 -8.70
N ASN A 667 17.41 -20.40 -9.87
CA ASN A 667 18.04 -19.98 -11.12
C ASN A 667 17.80 -18.49 -11.36
N PHE A 668 18.82 -17.76 -11.79
CA PHE A 668 18.69 -16.38 -12.22
C PHE A 668 17.83 -16.28 -13.47
N ARG A 669 17.25 -15.11 -13.72
CA ARG A 669 16.51 -14.79 -14.94
C ARG A 669 17.22 -15.29 -16.20
N GLY A 670 16.47 -15.90 -17.12
CA GLY A 670 16.99 -16.41 -18.39
C GLY A 670 17.77 -17.73 -18.29
N VAL A 671 17.76 -18.38 -17.13
CA VAL A 671 18.34 -19.72 -16.93
C VAL A 671 17.22 -20.72 -16.70
N THR A 672 17.24 -21.82 -17.47
CA THR A 672 16.28 -22.94 -17.41
C THR A 672 14.82 -22.44 -17.40
N GLU A 673 14.05 -22.69 -16.34
CA GLU A 673 12.62 -22.30 -16.25
C GLU A 673 12.43 -20.88 -15.69
N SER A 674 13.51 -20.16 -15.37
CA SER A 674 13.43 -18.78 -14.88
C SER A 674 13.27 -17.79 -16.03
N GLU A 675 12.18 -17.03 -16.01
CA GLU A 675 11.83 -16.05 -17.02
C GLU A 675 12.69 -14.79 -16.92
N GLY A 676 12.86 -14.09 -18.04
CA GLY A 676 13.66 -12.85 -18.14
C GLY A 676 14.95 -13.05 -18.94
N VAL A 677 15.81 -12.03 -18.93
CA VAL A 677 17.07 -12.01 -19.69
C VAL A 677 18.19 -11.53 -18.78
N TYR A 678 19.37 -12.16 -18.91
CA TYR A 678 20.59 -11.77 -18.20
C TYR A 678 20.85 -10.26 -18.30
N SER A 679 21.16 -9.63 -17.18
CA SER A 679 21.20 -8.17 -17.03
C SER A 679 22.42 -7.65 -16.26
N ASP A 680 23.54 -8.35 -16.42
CA ASP A 680 24.86 -7.97 -15.91
C ASP A 680 24.91 -7.65 -14.41
N GLY A 681 24.15 -8.42 -13.63
CA GLY A 681 24.11 -8.32 -12.18
C GLY A 681 23.12 -7.29 -11.64
N ILE A 682 22.41 -6.53 -12.47
CA ILE A 682 21.39 -5.56 -12.02
C ILE A 682 20.08 -6.28 -11.68
N GLY A 683 19.58 -7.07 -12.62
CA GLY A 683 18.37 -7.85 -12.43
C GLY A 683 18.60 -9.07 -11.54
N GLU A 684 19.77 -9.67 -11.59
CA GLU A 684 20.13 -10.83 -10.77
C GLU A 684 20.17 -10.47 -9.26
N LEU A 685 20.48 -9.22 -8.91
CA LEU A 685 20.31 -8.71 -7.55
C LEU A 685 18.84 -8.69 -7.12
N ASN A 686 17.93 -8.34 -8.02
CA ASN A 686 16.49 -8.39 -7.75
C ASN A 686 16.01 -9.84 -7.61
N ASP A 687 16.54 -10.75 -8.44
CA ASP A 687 16.19 -12.17 -8.36
C ASP A 687 16.59 -12.76 -6.98
N LEU A 688 17.77 -12.41 -6.48
CA LEU A 688 18.20 -12.77 -5.12
C LEU A 688 17.28 -12.16 -4.05
N LYS A 689 16.91 -10.88 -4.18
CA LYS A 689 15.99 -10.21 -3.25
C LYS A 689 14.64 -10.93 -3.17
N PHE A 690 14.11 -11.37 -4.31
CA PHE A 690 12.89 -12.16 -4.38
C PHE A 690 13.04 -13.53 -3.72
N ALA A 691 14.15 -14.22 -4.00
CA ALA A 691 14.45 -15.51 -3.40
C ALA A 691 14.52 -15.43 -1.86
N VAL A 692 15.14 -14.37 -1.31
CA VAL A 692 15.17 -14.07 0.13
C VAL A 692 13.76 -13.81 0.68
N ALA A 693 12.98 -12.94 0.04
CA ALA A 693 11.62 -12.65 0.49
C ALA A 693 10.73 -13.91 0.46
N HIS A 694 10.90 -14.76 -0.54
CA HIS A 694 10.14 -16.01 -0.68
C HIS A 694 10.42 -16.98 0.48
N ILE A 695 11.69 -17.25 0.79
CA ILE A 695 12.02 -18.15 1.92
C ILE A 695 11.60 -17.55 3.26
N GLN A 696 11.80 -16.25 3.49
CA GLN A 696 11.35 -15.59 4.73
C GLN A 696 9.83 -15.62 4.90
N THR A 697 9.08 -15.46 3.80
CA THR A 697 7.61 -15.56 3.83
C THR A 697 7.16 -16.97 4.17
N LYS A 698 7.82 -17.99 3.61
CA LYS A 698 7.50 -19.40 3.88
C LYS A 698 7.68 -19.77 5.35
N TYR A 699 8.70 -19.24 6.02
CA TYR A 699 9.00 -19.51 7.43
C TYR A 699 8.61 -18.35 8.36
N ASN A 700 7.62 -17.52 7.96
CA ASN A 700 7.22 -16.34 8.73
C ASN A 700 6.65 -16.63 10.13
N TYR A 701 6.24 -17.88 10.39
CA TYR A 701 5.79 -18.35 11.69
C TYR A 701 6.93 -18.51 12.71
N MET A 702 8.20 -18.43 12.25
CA MET A 702 9.42 -18.40 13.06
C MET A 702 10.19 -17.09 12.82
N PRO A 703 9.81 -15.97 13.44
CA PRO A 703 10.29 -14.63 13.07
C PRO A 703 11.77 -14.36 13.40
N ASN A 704 12.43 -15.21 14.19
CA ASN A 704 13.79 -14.98 14.69
C ASN A 704 14.87 -15.78 13.94
N LEU A 705 14.55 -16.37 12.79
CA LEU A 705 15.52 -17.13 12.01
C LEU A 705 16.55 -16.19 11.35
N SER A 706 17.83 -16.48 11.61
CA SER A 706 18.96 -15.82 10.98
C SER A 706 19.01 -16.09 9.47
N LEU A 707 19.57 -15.17 8.67
CA LEU A 707 19.66 -15.31 7.22
C LEU A 707 21.12 -15.37 6.73
N VAL A 708 21.49 -16.47 6.10
CA VAL A 708 22.82 -16.68 5.49
C VAL A 708 22.73 -16.53 3.97
N LEU A 709 23.47 -15.59 3.39
CA LEU A 709 23.58 -15.46 1.94
C LEU A 709 24.87 -16.13 1.45
N ALA A 710 24.76 -16.98 0.45
CA ALA A 710 25.90 -17.67 -0.12
C ALA A 710 25.93 -17.55 -1.64
N GLY A 711 27.12 -17.68 -2.23
CA GLY A 711 27.23 -17.75 -3.68
C GLY A 711 28.55 -18.32 -4.17
N PHE A 712 28.53 -18.79 -5.42
CA PHE A 712 29.72 -19.27 -6.13
C PHE A 712 29.98 -18.44 -7.40
N SER A 713 31.24 -18.06 -7.62
CA SER A 713 31.70 -17.28 -8.79
C SER A 713 30.89 -15.98 -8.97
N PHE A 714 30.24 -15.76 -10.12
CA PHE A 714 29.30 -14.64 -10.31
C PHE A 714 28.24 -14.58 -9.19
N GLY A 715 27.72 -15.72 -8.74
CA GLY A 715 26.78 -15.76 -7.62
C GLY A 715 27.39 -15.25 -6.31
N ALA A 716 28.69 -15.47 -6.08
CA ALA A 716 29.41 -14.89 -4.94
C ALA A 716 29.47 -13.36 -5.05
N HIS A 717 29.71 -12.82 -6.25
CA HIS A 717 29.65 -11.38 -6.50
C HIS A 717 28.27 -10.81 -6.15
N ILE A 718 27.18 -11.44 -6.62
CA ILE A 718 25.81 -10.99 -6.36
C ILE A 718 25.45 -11.10 -4.87
N ALA A 719 25.74 -12.23 -4.22
CA ALA A 719 25.41 -12.45 -2.80
C ALA A 719 26.13 -11.45 -1.89
N LEU A 720 27.44 -11.23 -2.09
CA LEU A 720 28.22 -10.29 -1.28
C LEU A 720 27.83 -8.83 -1.56
N LYS A 721 27.56 -8.48 -2.83
CA LYS A 721 27.10 -7.14 -3.21
C LYS A 721 25.72 -6.83 -2.64
N PHE A 722 24.81 -7.81 -2.60
CA PHE A 722 23.52 -7.66 -1.95
C PHE A 722 23.69 -7.51 -0.43
N GLY A 723 24.49 -8.37 0.20
CA GLY A 723 24.80 -8.31 1.63
C GLY A 723 25.36 -6.97 2.10
N ALA A 724 26.18 -6.31 1.28
CA ALA A 724 26.67 -4.95 1.53
C ALA A 724 25.56 -3.88 1.66
N THR A 725 24.39 -4.15 1.09
CA THR A 725 23.22 -3.25 1.12
C THR A 725 22.04 -3.81 1.92
N PHE A 726 22.18 -5.00 2.50
CA PHE A 726 21.12 -5.73 3.18
C PHE A 726 21.56 -6.16 4.59
N PRO A 727 21.44 -5.26 5.60
CA PRO A 727 21.92 -5.50 6.97
C PRO A 727 21.25 -6.67 7.68
N SER A 728 20.09 -7.13 7.21
CA SER A 728 19.35 -8.26 7.79
C SER A 728 19.95 -9.63 7.48
N ALA A 729 20.91 -9.73 6.56
CA ALA A 729 21.73 -10.93 6.43
C ALA A 729 22.68 -11.01 7.62
N THR A 730 22.76 -12.16 8.30
CA THR A 730 23.61 -12.36 9.46
C THR A 730 25.00 -12.88 9.09
N LEU A 731 25.12 -13.67 8.01
CA LEU A 731 26.39 -14.20 7.51
C LEU A 731 26.43 -14.20 5.99
N LEU A 732 27.64 -14.05 5.45
CA LEU A 732 27.88 -14.09 4.01
C LEU A 732 28.97 -15.12 3.65
N LEU A 733 28.71 -15.92 2.61
CA LEU A 733 29.65 -16.91 2.07
C LEU A 733 29.94 -16.65 0.59
N GLY A 734 31.19 -16.40 0.23
CA GLY A 734 31.61 -16.16 -1.15
C GLY A 734 32.68 -17.13 -1.62
N LEU A 735 32.35 -18.06 -2.52
CA LEU A 735 33.31 -19.01 -3.07
C LEU A 735 33.73 -18.59 -4.48
N GLY A 736 35.03 -18.54 -4.74
CA GLY A 736 35.58 -18.27 -6.08
C GLY A 736 35.18 -16.91 -6.65
N LEU A 737 35.06 -15.87 -5.83
CA LEU A 737 34.68 -14.52 -6.28
C LEU A 737 35.58 -14.07 -7.46
N PRO A 738 35.08 -13.87 -8.70
CA PRO A 738 35.96 -13.79 -9.87
C PRO A 738 36.56 -12.38 -10.04
N LEU A 739 37.71 -12.16 -9.42
CA LEU A 739 38.44 -10.90 -9.33
C LEU A 739 38.98 -10.39 -10.67
N ARG A 740 39.08 -11.24 -11.71
CA ARG A 740 39.38 -10.79 -13.07
C ARG A 740 38.20 -10.08 -13.73
N LEU A 741 36.97 -10.47 -13.39
CA LEU A 741 35.74 -9.97 -14.02
C LEU A 741 35.11 -8.82 -13.23
N PHE A 742 35.24 -8.84 -11.90
CA PHE A 742 34.63 -7.83 -11.03
C PHE A 742 35.64 -7.22 -10.07
N THR A 743 35.50 -5.92 -9.81
CA THR A 743 36.22 -5.22 -8.73
C THR A 743 35.30 -5.08 -7.52
N PRO A 744 35.55 -5.81 -6.42
CA PRO A 744 34.58 -5.95 -5.34
C PRO A 744 34.65 -4.79 -4.32
N ASN A 745 34.47 -3.55 -4.78
CA ASN A 745 34.55 -2.34 -3.94
C ASN A 745 33.53 -2.32 -2.79
N TYR A 746 32.43 -3.07 -2.93
CA TYR A 746 31.38 -3.18 -1.91
C TYR A 746 31.81 -3.97 -0.67
N LEU A 747 32.92 -4.72 -0.71
CA LEU A 747 33.38 -5.50 0.44
C LEU A 747 33.71 -4.62 1.66
N HIS A 748 34.12 -3.37 1.45
CA HIS A 748 34.35 -2.42 2.55
C HIS A 748 33.06 -2.00 3.27
N SER A 749 31.91 -2.15 2.63
CA SER A 749 30.61 -1.77 3.18
C SER A 749 29.92 -2.93 3.91
N ILE A 750 30.46 -4.15 3.79
CA ILE A 750 29.94 -5.33 4.48
C ILE A 750 30.42 -5.29 5.94
N LYS A 751 29.47 -5.27 6.86
CA LYS A 751 29.73 -5.31 8.31
C LYS A 751 29.58 -6.72 8.90
N GLN A 752 28.85 -7.57 8.20
CA GLN A 752 28.55 -8.95 8.56
C GLN A 752 29.82 -9.82 8.52
N PRO A 753 29.95 -10.83 9.40
CA PRO A 753 30.98 -11.83 9.26
C PRO A 753 30.88 -12.53 7.89
N THR A 754 31.99 -12.52 7.15
CA THR A 754 32.03 -13.00 5.77
C THR A 754 33.18 -13.97 5.55
N LEU A 755 32.90 -15.16 5.03
CA LEU A 755 33.92 -16.11 4.59
C LEU A 755 34.08 -16.04 3.07
N ILE A 756 35.29 -15.75 2.61
CA ILE A 756 35.64 -15.73 1.19
C ILE A 756 36.70 -16.80 0.91
N MET A 757 36.42 -17.71 -0.02
CA MET A 757 37.29 -18.84 -0.34
C MET A 757 37.80 -18.77 -1.78
N PHE A 758 39.09 -19.08 -1.99
CA PHE A 758 39.74 -19.14 -3.29
C PHE A 758 40.52 -20.45 -3.46
N GLY A 759 40.66 -20.92 -4.69
CA GLY A 759 41.67 -21.94 -5.04
C GLY A 759 43.01 -21.27 -5.39
N ASP A 760 44.12 -21.90 -5.03
CA ASP A 760 45.47 -21.40 -5.36
C ASP A 760 45.85 -21.53 -6.85
N ASN A 761 45.13 -22.39 -7.59
CA ASN A 761 45.24 -22.59 -9.04
C ASN A 761 43.99 -22.10 -9.79
N ASP A 762 43.37 -21.03 -9.30
CA ASP A 762 42.18 -20.43 -9.90
C ASP A 762 42.54 -19.47 -11.06
N GLU A 763 42.16 -19.85 -12.28
CA GLU A 763 42.42 -19.05 -13.50
C GLU A 763 41.67 -17.70 -13.52
N PHE A 764 40.58 -17.56 -12.79
CA PHE A 764 39.83 -16.31 -12.64
C PHE A 764 40.37 -15.44 -11.51
N ASN A 765 41.17 -16.01 -10.61
CA ASN A 765 41.68 -15.37 -9.40
C ASN A 765 43.18 -15.58 -9.23
N PRO A 766 44.03 -14.86 -10.00
CA PRO A 766 45.48 -14.97 -9.85
C PRO A 766 45.91 -14.53 -8.44
N MET A 767 46.87 -15.25 -7.85
CA MET A 767 47.34 -15.02 -6.47
C MET A 767 47.74 -13.57 -6.18
N GLY A 768 48.26 -12.83 -7.16
CA GLY A 768 48.55 -11.40 -7.00
C GLY A 768 47.31 -10.55 -6.66
N ARG A 769 46.15 -10.83 -7.27
CA ARG A 769 44.89 -10.12 -6.96
C ARG A 769 44.26 -10.59 -5.64
N ILE A 770 44.37 -11.89 -5.32
CA ILE A 770 43.93 -12.41 -4.02
C ILE A 770 44.73 -11.74 -2.89
N ASN A 771 46.05 -11.68 -3.02
CA ASN A 771 46.92 -11.03 -2.03
C ASN A 771 46.63 -9.53 -1.90
N GLN A 772 46.36 -8.83 -3.01
CA GLN A 772 45.93 -7.43 -2.98
C GLN A 772 44.61 -7.25 -2.21
N LEU A 773 43.64 -8.14 -2.43
CA LEU A 773 42.35 -8.10 -1.73
C LEU A 773 42.52 -8.35 -0.22
N ILE A 774 43.34 -9.33 0.16
CA ILE A 774 43.64 -9.64 1.57
C ILE A 774 44.36 -8.46 2.25
N GLN A 775 45.26 -7.79 1.55
CA GLN A 775 46.03 -6.64 2.08
C GLN A 775 45.18 -5.39 2.32
N GLN A 776 44.00 -5.27 1.69
CA GLN A 776 43.11 -4.10 1.83
C GLN A 776 42.47 -3.94 3.22
N LYS A 777 42.82 -4.78 4.22
CA LYS A 777 42.38 -4.72 5.63
C LYS A 777 40.89 -4.40 5.78
N CYS A 778 40.04 -5.31 5.31
CA CYS A 778 38.62 -5.28 5.64
C CYS A 778 38.41 -5.99 6.99
N HIS A 779 37.98 -5.23 8.01
CA HIS A 779 37.56 -5.83 9.28
C HIS A 779 36.33 -6.72 9.03
N ASN A 780 36.27 -7.90 9.68
CA ASN A 780 35.18 -8.90 9.63
C ASN A 780 35.15 -9.91 8.46
N HIS A 781 36.18 -9.94 7.59
CA HIS A 781 36.26 -10.93 6.51
C HIS A 781 37.34 -11.99 6.78
N THR A 782 36.96 -13.26 6.72
CA THR A 782 37.87 -14.40 6.77
C THR A 782 38.17 -14.85 5.34
N PHE A 783 39.45 -14.90 4.98
CA PHE A 783 39.91 -15.39 3.68
C PHE A 783 40.54 -16.77 3.82
N GLN A 784 40.10 -17.74 3.01
CA GLN A 784 40.64 -19.09 2.97
C GLN A 784 41.15 -19.42 1.57
N ILE A 785 42.38 -19.92 1.47
CA ILE A 785 42.99 -20.35 0.21
C ILE A 785 43.15 -21.87 0.27
N ILE A 786 42.47 -22.58 -0.63
CA ILE A 786 42.52 -24.05 -0.72
C ILE A 786 43.67 -24.43 -1.65
N SER A 787 44.63 -25.19 -1.13
CA SER A 787 45.78 -25.68 -1.88
C SER A 787 45.40 -26.71 -2.95
N ASN A 788 46.10 -26.68 -4.08
CA ASN A 788 45.89 -27.52 -5.25
C ASN A 788 44.44 -27.50 -5.78
N SER A 789 43.79 -26.34 -5.75
CA SER A 789 42.37 -26.20 -6.11
C SER A 789 42.16 -25.22 -7.26
N ASP A 790 41.34 -25.62 -8.23
CA ASP A 790 40.92 -24.79 -9.36
C ASP A 790 39.71 -23.92 -9.00
N HIS A 791 39.21 -23.12 -9.95
CA HIS A 791 38.04 -22.26 -9.74
C HIS A 791 36.77 -23.03 -9.32
N PHE A 792 36.65 -24.31 -9.74
CA PHE A 792 35.49 -25.15 -9.45
C PHE A 792 35.69 -26.02 -8.20
N PHE A 793 36.83 -25.87 -7.52
CA PHE A 793 37.25 -26.66 -6.37
C PHE A 793 37.18 -28.18 -6.63
N THR A 794 37.58 -28.60 -7.83
CA THR A 794 37.52 -29.99 -8.28
C THR A 794 38.34 -30.90 -7.37
N GLY A 795 37.69 -31.87 -6.71
CA GLY A 795 38.33 -32.79 -5.77
C GLY A 795 38.49 -32.24 -4.35
N SER A 796 38.23 -30.95 -4.13
CA SER A 796 38.38 -30.26 -2.84
C SER A 796 37.05 -30.01 -2.12
N GLN A 797 35.94 -30.63 -2.54
CA GLN A 797 34.61 -30.36 -1.97
C GLN A 797 34.52 -30.70 -0.47
N HIS A 798 35.24 -31.74 -0.03
CA HIS A 798 35.33 -32.12 1.37
C HIS A 798 36.08 -31.06 2.22
N ILE A 799 37.01 -30.32 1.60
CA ILE A 799 37.75 -29.22 2.23
C ILE A 799 36.84 -28.00 2.39
N ILE A 800 36.02 -27.67 1.37
CA ILE A 800 35.00 -26.61 1.50
C ILE A 800 34.09 -26.88 2.70
N LYS A 801 33.61 -28.12 2.81
CA LYS A 801 32.79 -28.56 3.93
C LYS A 801 33.51 -28.43 5.27
N ALA A 802 34.77 -28.83 5.35
CA ALA A 802 35.58 -28.69 6.56
C ALA A 802 35.78 -27.21 6.94
N CYS A 803 36.19 -26.36 6.00
CA CYS A 803 36.42 -24.94 6.24
C CYS A 803 35.16 -24.19 6.67
N VAL A 804 34.01 -24.44 6.02
CA VAL A 804 32.74 -23.81 6.42
C VAL A 804 32.32 -24.27 7.82
N LYS A 805 32.46 -25.58 8.13
CA LYS A 805 32.15 -26.10 9.48
C LYS A 805 33.12 -25.58 10.55
N GLU A 806 34.40 -25.43 10.22
CA GLU A 806 35.44 -24.94 11.13
C GLU A 806 35.26 -23.43 11.41
N TRP A 807 35.03 -22.64 10.36
CA TRP A 807 34.71 -21.22 10.50
C TRP A 807 33.46 -20.97 11.35
N LEU A 808 32.48 -21.86 11.28
CA LEU A 808 31.29 -21.83 12.14
C LEU A 808 31.52 -22.44 13.53
N LYS A 809 32.59 -23.21 13.75
CA LYS A 809 32.98 -23.77 15.05
C LYS A 809 33.83 -22.82 15.88
N ASP A 810 34.46 -21.81 15.29
CA ASP A 810 35.19 -20.77 16.04
C ASP A 810 34.24 -19.92 16.92
N ASP A 811 32.93 -20.02 16.71
CA ASP A 811 31.87 -19.61 17.66
C ASP A 811 30.72 -20.64 17.67
N PRO A 812 30.83 -21.74 18.45
CA PRO A 812 29.86 -22.84 18.44
C PRO A 812 28.45 -22.42 18.90
N ALA A 813 28.37 -21.32 19.65
CA ALA A 813 27.12 -20.76 20.15
C ALA A 813 26.57 -19.65 19.24
N PHE A 814 27.19 -19.37 18.10
CA PHE A 814 26.84 -18.25 17.22
C PHE A 814 25.35 -18.24 16.85
N PHE A 815 24.82 -19.36 16.34
CA PHE A 815 23.41 -19.46 15.98
C PHE A 815 22.48 -19.70 17.18
N GLU A 816 22.95 -20.36 18.24
CA GLU A 816 22.18 -20.53 19.50
C GLU A 816 21.99 -19.20 20.22
N ASN A 817 23.00 -18.33 20.26
CA ASN A 817 22.96 -16.99 20.84
C ASN A 817 22.10 -16.02 20.01
N LEU A 818 22.10 -16.14 18.69
CA LEU A 818 21.22 -15.37 17.80
C LEU A 818 19.75 -15.78 17.92
N ALA A 819 19.48 -17.04 18.24
CA ALA A 819 18.12 -17.56 18.46
C ALA A 819 17.54 -17.22 19.84
N MET A 820 18.38 -16.95 20.86
CA MET A 820 17.96 -16.73 22.24
C MET A 820 17.62 -15.27 22.61
N GLY A 821 17.77 -14.31 21.68
CA GLY A 821 17.48 -12.89 21.93
C GLY A 821 18.70 -12.08 22.39
N GLN A 822 18.53 -10.77 22.52
CA GLN A 822 19.63 -9.79 22.70
C GLN A 822 20.34 -9.94 24.07
N ASN A 823 21.67 -10.04 24.07
CA ASN A 823 22.54 -10.01 25.26
C ASN A 823 23.37 -8.72 25.29
N PRO A 824 22.78 -7.57 25.66
CA PRO A 824 23.50 -6.31 25.72
C PRO A 824 24.58 -6.34 26.80
N SER A 825 25.78 -5.86 26.46
CA SER A 825 26.91 -5.76 27.42
C SER A 825 26.87 -4.47 28.24
N CYS A 826 26.02 -3.52 27.86
CA CYS A 826 25.99 -2.15 28.33
C CYS A 826 24.55 -1.63 28.47
N LEU A 827 24.26 -0.92 29.56
CA LEU A 827 23.12 -0.01 29.68
C LEU A 827 23.57 1.43 29.39
N TYR A 828 22.96 2.06 28.39
CA TYR A 828 23.20 3.46 28.06
C TYR A 828 22.02 4.34 28.54
N ILE A 829 22.32 5.30 29.42
CA ILE A 829 21.39 6.32 29.92
C ILE A 829 21.76 7.66 29.28
N GLY A 830 20.94 8.15 28.36
CA GLY A 830 21.22 9.38 27.62
C GLY A 830 20.09 10.39 27.59
N CYS A 831 20.35 11.54 26.98
CA CYS A 831 19.34 12.57 26.82
C CYS A 831 18.38 12.26 25.65
N SER A 832 17.07 12.45 25.85
CA SER A 832 16.05 12.37 24.80
C SER A 832 16.21 13.44 23.71
N ASP A 833 16.89 14.54 24.02
CA ASP A 833 17.21 15.65 23.09
C ASP A 833 18.52 15.41 22.30
N SER A 834 19.19 14.28 22.50
CA SER A 834 20.43 13.97 21.77
C SER A 834 20.14 13.67 20.30
N ARG A 835 20.84 14.36 19.40
CA ARG A 835 20.76 14.23 17.94
C ARG A 835 21.46 12.97 17.38
N VAL A 836 22.16 12.21 18.22
CA VAL A 836 22.92 11.00 17.85
C VAL A 836 22.41 9.80 18.67
N THR A 837 22.29 8.63 18.03
CA THR A 837 21.81 7.42 18.72
C THR A 837 22.90 6.84 19.64
N ALA A 838 22.53 5.95 20.57
CA ALA A 838 23.50 5.37 21.50
C ALA A 838 24.44 4.42 20.73
N GLU A 839 23.88 3.70 19.77
CA GLU A 839 24.52 2.78 18.85
C GLU A 839 25.55 3.50 17.98
N GLU A 840 25.24 4.69 17.46
CA GLU A 840 26.18 5.50 16.69
C GLU A 840 27.32 6.06 17.55
N LEU A 841 27.04 6.49 18.78
CA LEU A 841 28.07 7.01 19.70
C LEU A 841 29.06 5.92 20.14
N LEU A 842 28.58 4.70 20.30
CA LEU A 842 29.36 3.56 20.77
C LEU A 842 29.90 2.67 19.64
N GLY A 843 29.48 2.90 18.40
CA GLY A 843 29.82 2.05 17.26
C GLY A 843 29.24 0.63 17.36
N ALA A 844 28.10 0.47 18.04
CA ALA A 844 27.51 -0.83 18.36
C ALA A 844 26.45 -1.27 17.35
N SER A 845 26.25 -2.58 17.23
CA SER A 845 25.23 -3.21 16.40
C SER A 845 23.85 -3.17 17.09
N PRO A 846 22.74 -3.27 16.33
CA PRO A 846 21.39 -3.35 16.90
C PRO A 846 21.27 -4.50 17.90
N GLY A 847 20.91 -4.19 19.16
CA GLY A 847 20.74 -5.17 20.23
C GLY A 847 21.97 -5.40 21.12
N GLU A 848 23.11 -4.75 20.85
CA GLU A 848 24.31 -4.82 21.70
C GLU A 848 24.24 -3.87 22.91
N ILE A 849 23.35 -2.88 22.88
CA ILE A 849 23.18 -1.88 23.94
C ILE A 849 21.72 -1.88 24.39
N PHE A 850 21.53 -1.90 25.71
CA PHE A 850 20.24 -1.63 26.32
C PHE A 850 20.10 -0.12 26.57
N VAL A 851 19.14 0.55 25.93
CA VAL A 851 19.08 2.02 25.89
C VAL A 851 17.90 2.55 26.71
N HIS A 852 18.18 3.53 27.58
CA HIS A 852 17.19 4.35 28.25
C HIS A 852 17.49 5.83 28.03
N ARG A 853 16.46 6.62 27.68
CA ARG A 853 16.61 8.04 27.42
C ARG A 853 15.53 8.85 28.12
N ASN A 854 15.94 9.94 28.75
CA ASN A 854 15.04 10.90 29.37
C ASN A 854 15.58 12.33 29.19
N ILE A 855 14.81 13.36 29.57
CA ILE A 855 15.22 14.75 29.37
C ILE A 855 16.39 15.06 30.31
N ALA A 856 17.51 15.52 29.75
CA ALA A 856 18.76 15.84 30.45
C ALA A 856 19.39 14.67 31.23
N ASN A 857 19.23 13.43 30.73
CA ASN A 857 19.92 12.22 31.20
C ASN A 857 19.89 12.04 32.74
N GLN A 858 18.76 12.38 33.36
CA GLN A 858 18.56 12.41 34.81
C GLN A 858 18.44 11.00 35.39
N VAL A 859 19.03 10.80 36.57
CA VAL A 859 18.91 9.58 37.37
C VAL A 859 18.22 9.94 38.68
N ILE A 860 16.90 9.75 38.70
CA ILE A 860 16.03 10.19 39.80
C ILE A 860 15.56 8.97 40.59
N SER A 861 15.79 8.98 41.90
CA SER A 861 15.53 7.82 42.78
C SER A 861 14.05 7.40 42.85
N ASN A 862 13.10 8.30 42.61
CA ASN A 862 11.66 8.01 42.60
C ASN A 862 11.09 7.78 41.19
N ASP A 863 11.93 7.73 40.16
CA ASP A 863 11.49 7.35 38.81
C ASP A 863 11.39 5.82 38.70
N ASN A 864 10.16 5.32 38.78
CA ASN A 864 9.89 3.89 38.67
C ASN A 864 10.29 3.30 37.31
N ASN A 865 10.27 4.10 36.23
CA ASN A 865 10.66 3.60 34.91
C ASN A 865 12.17 3.36 34.85
N LEU A 866 12.96 4.35 35.26
CA LEU A 866 14.42 4.24 35.33
C LEU A 866 14.84 3.11 36.28
N ASN A 867 14.28 3.04 37.49
CA ASN A 867 14.65 2.01 38.45
C ASN A 867 14.38 0.59 37.92
N ALA A 868 13.25 0.38 37.23
CA ALA A 868 12.93 -0.91 36.60
C ALA A 868 13.93 -1.26 35.48
N VAL A 869 14.34 -0.26 34.68
CA VAL A 869 15.34 -0.42 33.62
C VAL A 869 16.70 -0.80 34.20
N VAL A 870 17.18 -0.07 35.22
CA VAL A 870 18.49 -0.34 35.84
C VAL A 870 18.46 -1.71 36.51
N GLN A 871 17.36 -2.07 37.20
CA GLN A 871 17.22 -3.39 37.83
C GLN A 871 17.26 -4.51 36.79
N TYR A 872 16.51 -4.39 35.70
CA TYR A 872 16.50 -5.36 34.62
C TYR A 872 17.88 -5.48 33.95
N ALA A 873 18.55 -4.36 33.71
CA ALA A 873 19.90 -4.35 33.14
C ALA A 873 20.92 -5.06 34.04
N VAL A 874 20.87 -4.82 35.34
CA VAL A 874 21.86 -5.33 36.29
C VAL A 874 21.58 -6.77 36.71
N GLU A 875 20.34 -7.10 37.07
CA GLU A 875 20.01 -8.42 37.65
C GLU A 875 19.69 -9.46 36.57
N TYR A 876 19.02 -9.05 35.48
CA TYR A 876 18.54 -9.96 34.44
C TYR A 876 19.48 -10.02 33.23
N LEU A 877 19.81 -8.87 32.64
CA LEU A 877 20.72 -8.80 31.49
C LEU A 877 22.20 -8.90 31.90
N ARG A 878 22.51 -8.67 33.18
CA ARG A 878 23.87 -8.71 33.75
C ARG A 878 24.87 -7.87 32.95
N VAL A 879 24.47 -6.66 32.59
CA VAL A 879 25.32 -5.74 31.83
C VAL A 879 26.64 -5.49 32.58
N GLN A 880 27.74 -5.41 31.83
CA GLN A 880 29.07 -5.16 32.38
C GLN A 880 29.30 -3.66 32.62
N HIS A 881 28.58 -2.81 31.90
CA HIS A 881 28.76 -1.36 31.91
C HIS A 881 27.43 -0.61 32.04
N ILE A 882 27.42 0.48 32.79
CA ILE A 882 26.39 1.51 32.74
C ILE A 882 27.05 2.80 32.31
N ILE A 883 26.55 3.43 31.25
CA ILE A 883 27.07 4.68 30.72
C ILE A 883 26.00 5.75 30.91
N VAL A 884 26.31 6.78 31.68
CA VAL A 884 25.49 8.00 31.75
C VAL A 884 26.11 9.01 30.81
N CYS A 885 25.37 9.39 29.76
CA CYS A 885 25.89 10.21 28.68
C CYS A 885 25.08 11.51 28.54
N GLY A 886 25.71 12.63 28.90
CA GLY A 886 25.20 13.97 28.62
C GLY A 886 25.66 14.47 27.25
N HIS A 887 25.18 15.65 26.85
CA HIS A 887 25.71 16.33 25.68
C HIS A 887 25.71 17.84 25.86
N TYR A 888 26.69 18.52 25.26
CA TYR A 888 26.67 19.98 25.19
C TYR A 888 25.50 20.46 24.31
N GLU A 889 25.12 21.72 24.48
CA GLU A 889 23.90 22.33 23.89
C GLU A 889 22.59 21.61 24.27
N CYS A 890 22.53 20.93 25.42
CA CYS A 890 21.32 20.22 25.86
C CYS A 890 20.15 21.17 26.13
N GLY A 891 19.04 21.00 25.38
CA GLY A 891 17.82 21.76 25.56
C GLY A 891 17.23 21.61 26.96
N GLY A 892 17.36 20.43 27.58
CA GLY A 892 16.94 20.18 28.97
C GLY A 892 17.74 20.95 30.01
N VAL A 893 19.05 21.12 29.79
CA VAL A 893 19.92 21.93 30.67
C VAL A 893 19.66 23.42 30.48
N SER A 894 19.44 23.85 29.24
CA SER A 894 19.04 25.22 28.92
C SER A 894 17.69 25.58 29.55
N ALA A 895 16.73 24.65 29.51
CA ALA A 895 15.43 24.77 30.16
C ALA A 895 15.54 24.86 31.69
N ALA A 896 16.50 24.17 32.32
CA ALA A 896 16.69 24.22 33.76
C ALA A 896 17.25 25.58 34.25
N LEU A 897 18.13 26.21 33.45
CA LEU A 897 18.74 27.51 33.74
C LEU A 897 17.79 28.70 33.54
N ASN A 898 16.71 28.53 32.76
CA ASN A 898 15.73 29.57 32.51
C ASN A 898 14.46 29.35 33.36
N PRO A 899 14.19 30.17 34.39
CA PRO A 899 13.01 30.00 35.24
C PRO A 899 11.75 30.49 34.50
N SER A 900 11.09 29.59 33.77
CA SER A 900 9.75 29.77 33.22
C SER A 900 8.79 28.69 33.77
N ASP A 901 7.49 28.98 33.86
CA ASP A 901 6.51 27.97 34.25
C ASP A 901 6.28 26.97 33.10
N MET A 902 6.82 25.75 33.25
CA MET A 902 6.74 24.68 32.28
C MET A 902 5.92 23.47 32.78
N GLY A 903 5.09 23.66 33.81
CA GLY A 903 4.22 22.61 34.35
C GLY A 903 5.01 21.39 34.85
N GLN A 904 4.68 20.19 34.36
CA GLN A 904 5.33 18.93 34.77
C GLN A 904 6.84 18.91 34.51
N LEU A 905 7.32 19.62 33.48
CA LEU A 905 8.74 19.70 33.15
C LEU A 905 9.55 20.42 34.26
N ASN A 906 8.93 21.35 34.99
CA ASN A 906 9.59 22.00 36.12
C ASN A 906 9.92 21.03 37.24
N SER A 907 8.99 20.11 37.57
CA SER A 907 9.23 19.06 38.56
C SER A 907 10.31 18.08 38.09
N TRP A 908 10.34 17.77 36.79
CA TRP A 908 11.35 16.89 36.19
C TRP A 908 12.76 17.48 36.20
N LEU A 909 12.91 18.78 35.91
CA LEU A 909 14.21 19.46 35.85
C LEU A 909 14.70 19.97 37.21
N GLN A 910 13.90 19.80 38.27
CA GLN A 910 14.28 20.21 39.62
C GLN A 910 15.59 19.56 40.12
N PRO A 911 15.85 18.26 39.93
CA PRO A 911 17.10 17.65 40.35
C PRO A 911 18.33 18.26 39.66
N LEU A 912 18.21 18.64 38.38
CA LEU A 912 19.26 19.34 37.66
C LEU A 912 19.52 20.75 38.23
N ARG A 913 18.46 21.46 38.65
CA ARG A 913 18.62 22.75 39.37
C ARG A 913 19.28 22.54 40.74
N ASP A 914 19.03 21.42 41.39
CA ASP A 914 19.69 21.08 42.64
C ASP A 914 21.18 20.75 42.44
N VAL A 915 21.58 20.14 41.31
CA VAL A 915 23.00 20.02 40.92
C VAL A 915 23.67 21.39 40.87
N TYR A 916 23.04 22.38 40.22
CA TYR A 916 23.57 23.75 40.20
C TYR A 916 23.72 24.32 41.62
N ARG A 917 22.73 24.08 42.50
CA ARG A 917 22.77 24.55 43.89
C ARG A 917 23.88 23.88 44.72
N ILE A 918 24.10 22.59 44.51
CA ILE A 918 25.16 21.81 45.19
C ILE A 918 26.53 22.36 44.80
N HIS A 919 26.75 22.61 43.50
CA HIS A 919 28.03 23.07 42.96
C HIS A 919 28.11 24.59 42.79
N ARG A 920 27.25 25.33 43.49
CA ARG A 920 27.12 26.79 43.33
C ARG A 920 28.44 27.54 43.50
N VAL A 921 29.27 27.13 44.46
CA VAL A 921 30.57 27.78 44.70
C VAL A 921 31.51 27.67 43.50
N GLU A 922 31.46 26.55 42.78
CA GLU A 922 32.25 26.32 41.56
C GLU A 922 31.62 27.00 40.33
N LEU A 923 30.29 26.97 40.23
CA LEU A 923 29.58 27.49 39.06
C LEU A 923 29.49 29.03 39.06
N ASP A 924 29.27 29.67 40.22
CA ASP A 924 29.12 31.12 40.34
C ASP A 924 30.44 31.88 40.03
N VAL A 925 31.60 31.22 40.09
CA VAL A 925 32.90 31.84 39.75
C VAL A 925 33.21 31.80 38.25
N ILE A 926 32.43 31.08 37.44
CA ILE A 926 32.61 31.00 35.99
C ILE A 926 31.88 32.15 35.32
N SER A 927 32.64 33.12 34.80
CA SER A 927 32.09 34.32 34.16
C SER A 927 31.62 34.11 32.71
N ASP A 928 32.12 33.08 32.02
CA ASP A 928 31.73 32.74 30.65
C ASP A 928 30.47 31.87 30.64
N PRO A 929 29.32 32.34 30.08
CA PRO A 929 28.07 31.59 30.06
C PRO A 929 28.17 30.24 29.33
N SER A 930 28.96 30.15 28.26
CA SER A 930 29.10 28.90 27.51
C SER A 930 29.88 27.87 28.32
N ARG A 931 30.94 28.31 29.00
CA ARG A 931 31.72 27.45 29.89
C ARG A 931 30.95 27.04 31.13
N LEU A 932 30.13 27.94 31.69
CA LEU A 932 29.24 27.64 32.81
C LEU A 932 28.22 26.56 32.41
N PHE A 933 27.64 26.69 31.22
CA PHE A 933 26.70 25.71 30.68
C PHE A 933 27.36 24.33 30.50
N ASP A 934 28.50 24.29 29.81
CA ASP A 934 29.24 23.05 29.56
C ASP A 934 29.65 22.40 30.88
N ARG A 935 30.08 23.21 31.86
CA ARG A 935 30.45 22.69 33.18
C ARG A 935 29.26 22.14 33.96
N LEU A 936 28.09 22.76 33.85
CA LEU A 936 26.86 22.23 34.46
C LEU A 936 26.43 20.90 33.83
N VAL A 937 26.62 20.72 32.51
CA VAL A 937 26.38 19.43 31.83
C VAL A 937 27.29 18.35 32.41
N GLU A 938 28.59 18.64 32.57
CA GLU A 938 29.57 17.71 33.14
C GLU A 938 29.24 17.32 34.58
N LEU A 939 28.95 18.32 35.43
CA LEU A 939 28.57 18.09 36.82
C LEU A 939 27.26 17.31 36.95
N ASN A 940 26.30 17.56 36.05
CA ASN A 940 25.08 16.77 36.00
C ASN A 940 25.36 15.30 35.70
N VAL A 941 26.20 15.00 34.70
CA VAL A 941 26.57 13.62 34.37
C VAL A 941 27.22 12.93 35.57
N LEU A 942 28.15 13.61 36.25
CA LEU A 942 28.82 13.06 37.44
C LEU A 942 27.84 12.79 38.59
N GLU A 943 26.95 13.73 38.91
CA GLU A 943 25.93 13.55 39.95
C GLU A 943 24.94 12.43 39.61
N GLN A 944 24.59 12.27 38.34
CA GLN A 944 23.75 11.16 37.90
C GLN A 944 24.47 9.81 38.01
N CYS A 945 25.78 9.74 37.72
CA CYS A 945 26.57 8.54 38.01
C CYS A 945 26.58 8.20 39.51
N LEU A 946 26.75 9.20 40.38
CA LEU A 946 26.66 9.01 41.83
C LEU A 946 25.27 8.53 42.25
N ASN A 947 24.20 8.98 41.59
CA ASN A 947 22.86 8.49 41.85
C ASN A 947 22.70 7.02 41.43
N ILE A 948 23.28 6.58 40.31
CA ILE A 948 23.31 5.15 39.94
C ILE A 948 24.04 4.33 41.00
N ILE A 949 25.18 4.82 41.52
CA ILE A 949 25.93 4.15 42.59
C ILE A 949 25.10 3.99 43.86
N LYS A 950 24.16 4.90 44.16
CA LYS A 950 23.27 4.82 45.33
C LYS A 950 22.14 3.79 45.18
N ILE A 951 21.93 3.23 43.99
CA ILE A 951 20.85 2.28 43.74
C ILE A 951 21.21 0.89 44.28
N ASP A 952 20.33 0.32 45.11
CA ASP A 952 20.55 -0.92 45.85
C ASP A 952 21.00 -2.11 44.98
N HIS A 953 20.35 -2.37 43.84
CA HIS A 953 20.72 -3.49 42.96
C HIS A 953 22.09 -3.30 42.28
N VAL A 954 22.50 -2.05 42.00
CA VAL A 954 23.83 -1.74 41.47
C VAL A 954 24.88 -2.02 42.54
N GLN A 955 24.65 -1.57 43.78
CA GLN A 955 25.56 -1.80 44.91
C GLN A 955 25.75 -3.30 45.17
N ARG A 956 24.64 -4.06 45.26
CA ARG A 956 24.68 -5.51 45.51
C ARG A 956 25.43 -6.25 44.42
N SER A 957 25.16 -5.94 43.16
CA SER A 957 25.84 -6.57 42.03
C SER A 957 27.34 -6.25 42.03
N TRP A 958 27.71 -5.00 42.28
CA TRP A 958 29.10 -4.56 42.27
C TRP A 958 29.91 -5.17 43.42
N TYR A 959 29.35 -5.28 44.63
CA TYR A 959 30.03 -5.98 45.73
C TYR A 959 30.20 -7.49 45.48
N ARG A 960 29.25 -8.13 44.79
CA ARG A 960 29.30 -9.57 44.51
C ARG A 960 30.23 -9.90 43.33
N ALA A 961 30.23 -9.08 42.29
CA ALA A 961 30.82 -9.43 40.99
C ALA A 961 31.68 -8.33 40.36
N ASN A 962 31.88 -7.20 41.03
CA ASN A 962 32.62 -6.03 40.53
C ASN A 962 32.06 -5.47 39.20
N ILE A 963 30.75 -5.65 38.97
CA ILE A 963 30.00 -5.15 37.81
C ILE A 963 28.62 -4.62 38.25
N PRO A 964 28.01 -3.66 37.54
CA PRO A 964 28.55 -2.99 36.35
C PRO A 964 29.61 -1.93 36.70
N GLN A 965 30.50 -1.64 35.76
CA GLN A 965 31.35 -0.44 35.81
C GLN A 965 30.55 0.77 35.31
N ILE A 966 30.57 1.89 36.04
CA ILE A 966 29.80 3.09 35.69
C ILE A 966 30.72 4.13 35.07
N HIS A 967 30.28 4.66 33.93
CA HIS A 967 31.02 5.65 33.15
C HIS A 967 30.19 6.93 32.99
N GLY A 968 30.83 8.07 33.22
CA GLY A 968 30.22 9.39 33.03
C GLY A 968 30.80 10.06 31.80
N TRP A 969 30.02 10.12 30.72
CA TRP A 969 30.47 10.63 29.43
C TRP A 969 29.70 11.88 28.99
N VAL A 970 30.34 12.72 28.18
CA VAL A 970 29.72 13.88 27.54
C VAL A 970 30.02 13.84 26.04
N PHE A 971 28.98 13.92 25.23
CA PHE A 971 29.11 14.08 23.79
C PHE A 971 29.13 15.56 23.42
N ASP A 972 30.23 16.00 22.81
CA ASP A 972 30.35 17.32 22.25
C ASP A 972 29.78 17.35 20.84
N VAL A 973 28.51 17.76 20.74
CA VAL A 973 27.79 17.92 19.46
C VAL A 973 28.46 18.88 18.49
N ARG A 974 29.33 19.79 18.97
CA ARG A 974 30.04 20.77 18.14
C ARG A 974 31.23 20.15 17.42
N THR A 975 31.88 19.17 18.05
CA THR A 975 33.13 18.57 17.55
C THR A 975 33.00 17.09 17.20
N GLY A 976 31.89 16.45 17.54
CA GLY A 976 31.66 15.02 17.38
C GLY A 976 32.48 14.15 18.34
N ARG A 977 33.08 14.74 19.39
CA ARG A 977 33.93 14.01 20.33
C ARG A 977 33.13 13.50 21.52
N LEU A 978 33.43 12.28 21.94
CA LEU A 978 32.94 11.69 23.17
C LEU A 978 34.02 11.84 24.24
N ILE A 979 33.66 12.46 25.37
CA ILE A 979 34.57 12.82 26.45
C ILE A 979 34.22 11.98 27.68
N ASP A 980 35.21 11.26 28.23
CA ASP A 980 35.08 10.58 29.51
C ASP A 980 35.48 11.52 30.65
N LEU A 981 34.61 11.68 31.66
CA LEU A 981 34.85 12.55 32.81
C LEU A 981 35.71 11.90 33.89
N GLY A 982 36.07 10.62 33.76
CA GLY A 982 37.04 9.95 34.61
C GLY A 982 36.53 9.67 36.03
N LEU A 983 35.39 8.99 36.14
CA LEU A 983 34.79 8.62 37.43
C LEU A 983 35.60 7.51 38.14
N ASP A 984 36.13 7.78 39.33
CA ASP A 984 36.76 6.76 40.19
C ASP A 984 35.71 6.08 41.08
N MET A 985 35.12 5.02 40.55
CA MET A 985 34.11 4.23 41.25
C MET A 985 34.55 3.76 42.64
N LYS A 986 35.80 3.30 42.80
CA LYS A 986 36.25 2.74 44.09
C LYS A 986 36.25 3.82 45.17
N LYS A 987 36.76 5.00 44.83
CA LYS A 987 36.78 6.16 45.72
C LYS A 987 35.36 6.62 46.09
N GLU A 988 34.43 6.63 45.12
CA GLU A 988 33.05 7.04 45.38
C GLU A 988 32.26 6.00 46.21
N PHE A 989 32.47 4.71 45.98
CA PHE A 989 31.89 3.66 46.83
C PHE A 989 32.41 3.73 48.28
N GLU A 990 33.69 4.04 48.47
CA GLU A 990 34.28 4.21 49.81
C GLU A 990 33.76 5.47 50.53
N SER A 991 33.46 6.54 49.79
CA SER A 991 32.98 7.81 50.36
C SER A 991 31.56 7.70 50.94
N ILE A 992 30.70 6.92 50.29
CA ILE A 992 29.28 6.73 50.70
C ILE A 992 29.07 5.59 51.70
N ARG A 993 30.10 4.73 51.91
CA ARG A 993 30.04 3.53 52.77
C ARG A 993 29.70 3.81 54.23
N ARG A 994 29.92 5.05 54.71
CA ARG A 994 29.59 5.46 56.09
C ARG A 994 28.14 5.90 56.27
N ILE A 995 27.41 6.13 55.17
CA ILE A 995 26.05 6.71 55.16
C ILE A 995 25.01 5.64 54.80
N TYR A 996 25.34 4.74 53.88
CA TYR A 996 24.53 3.59 53.52
C TYR A 996 25.13 2.36 54.21
N ASP A 997 24.36 1.71 55.08
CA ASP A 997 24.81 0.52 55.83
C ASP A 997 24.96 -0.67 54.86
N LEU A 998 26.10 -0.70 54.17
CA LEU A 998 26.40 -1.67 53.13
C LEU A 998 26.84 -2.98 53.78
N HIS A 999 25.92 -3.75 54.38
CA HIS A 999 26.04 -5.19 54.61
C HIS A 999 24.75 -5.83 55.16
N LEU A 1000 24.13 -6.73 54.39
CA LEU A 1000 23.80 -8.14 54.72
C LEU A 1000 22.58 -8.68 53.94
N LEU A 1001 22.84 -9.36 52.82
CA LEU A 1001 22.51 -10.78 52.56
C LEU A 1001 23.05 -11.21 51.19
#